data_AF-A0A179T6Z4-F1
#
_entry.id   AF-A0A179T6Z4-F1
#
_cell.length_a   1.000
_cell.length_b   1.000
_cell.length_c   1.000
_cell.angle_alpha   90.00
_cell.angle_beta   90.00
_cell.angle_gamma   90.00
#
_symmetry.space_group_name_H-M   'P 1'
#
loop_
_entity.id
_entity.type
_entity.pdbx_description
1 polymer ?
#
loop_
_entity_poly.entity_id
_entity_poly.type
_entity_poly.pdbx_seq_one_letter_code
_entity_poly.pdbx_strand_id
1 'polypeptide(L)'
;MKNIYIPSYLTLDQLKTIIAALPGSRNKDYMKSADNIIKNNFYTLPPFGVVKYKSLIDWNDNRSRSYERLIHGHTFLGCLVDAYLETNNQFYLDKGLTLISDWISKHNYEHQKDTMAFHDETTAMRLQYFLKFYILARTNIPKDEQKLLEKVIWEHAALLSDNDFHSTNTNHGMFQDIALLQFATYFKGEQLKTCTNYIDLAVKRLKEYFTNIFTVDGVHKEHSPSYHMLVATNLRRLISWIEEIDSTISSEFNSIYKKAEDFAIYIIRPDGFLPPICDTEPKPVRSSSYKSLYSSKEFLYSVNAGEKGLAPIENDKVFQEAGYAIFRDDWKKKKESSYVLFAAAYNADYHKHSDDLNVYIYRNGEIITEAGPNGYNYKDPFTKYAYSSFAHNTLVVDGKGLPRTDGKYDKVFMSDYKVSESESEATGVNLRFTGIEHKRNVKYNKKDQVVTVNDVILSEKKHEYKLLWHVASDIQVHVRDRFIELFRSNNKVMEIEFSTHAPINVKTVNGQENPNLLGWSFPKMEDKRPLTTIEVDLSGSDVDCTTYFRMESFKLGDGSSNPFQLEKTYVTNRSLRYHFEPAKDDRFKDRLFVVFSALTPTNKFIYNYMRSLEEIQANKLFILDDFGDQGSYYIGNKRDFSIETAVASLIQYIMSKHDILHKNVTTVGSSKGGYAALLFGIKYHFGNIIAGAPQSKIGHFLINQAGHPNIATYISGGADEADCYYLDQIIYQILNQPSDLSPKINILVGNKDHHYVNHVIPFCDALREKGYKVDLEVEQGTTHDDLRTTFPPYMVHKVKTIVGLKSEYTNAQKKLKINNITLNMVGENSVELQCKAEGTGLLYAYYVFKDKEIIEKVSYKKNASFKYSTKETGDYFIRVYVKDSNDEKVAMNTKSFVIKK
;
A
#
# COMPACT_ATOMS: atom_id res chain seq x y z
N MET A 1 -17.76 -9.37 52.98
CA MET A 1 -18.33 -8.08 53.44
C MET A 1 -19.04 -8.14 54.81
N LYS A 2 -18.81 -9.13 55.69
CA LYS A 2 -19.60 -9.23 56.95
C LYS A 2 -19.25 -8.17 58.02
N ASN A 3 -18.13 -7.44 57.89
CA ASN A 3 -17.61 -6.49 58.90
C ASN A 3 -17.26 -5.09 58.35
N ILE A 4 -17.91 -4.62 57.28
CA ILE A 4 -17.67 -3.28 56.71
C ILE A 4 -18.46 -2.23 57.50
N TYR A 5 -17.82 -1.10 57.86
CA TYR A 5 -18.51 0.03 58.45
C TYR A 5 -19.39 0.74 57.42
N ILE A 6 -20.66 0.91 57.78
CA ILE A 6 -21.64 1.66 56.99
C ILE A 6 -21.87 2.99 57.72
N PRO A 7 -21.46 4.13 57.14
CA PRO A 7 -21.81 5.43 57.70
C PRO A 7 -23.32 5.55 57.92
N SER A 8 -23.76 6.21 59.00
CA SER A 8 -25.17 6.24 59.40
C SER A 8 -26.12 6.86 58.36
N TYR A 9 -25.56 7.58 57.40
CA TYR A 9 -26.26 8.28 56.32
C TYR A 9 -26.18 7.54 54.97
N LEU A 10 -25.58 6.34 54.91
CA LEU A 10 -25.54 5.50 53.72
C LEU A 10 -26.27 4.18 53.97
N THR A 11 -26.96 3.66 52.96
CA THR A 11 -27.42 2.28 52.95
C THR A 11 -26.28 1.33 52.55
N LEU A 12 -26.43 0.04 52.85
CA LEU A 12 -25.49 -0.98 52.39
C LEU A 12 -25.37 -0.99 50.87
N ASP A 13 -26.47 -0.78 50.15
CA ASP A 13 -26.48 -0.82 48.69
C ASP A 13 -25.82 0.42 48.08
N GLN A 14 -26.06 1.62 48.64
CA GLN A 14 -25.31 2.83 48.26
C GLN A 14 -23.80 2.65 48.49
N LEU A 15 -23.40 2.06 49.62
CA LEU A 15 -21.99 1.80 49.91
C LEU A 15 -21.39 0.80 48.92
N LYS A 16 -22.12 -0.27 48.56
CA LYS A 16 -21.68 -1.21 47.52
C LYS A 16 -21.51 -0.53 46.17
N THR A 17 -22.43 0.37 45.79
CA THR A 17 -22.34 1.15 44.54
C THR A 17 -21.07 2.00 44.53
N ILE A 18 -20.76 2.70 45.62
CA ILE A 18 -19.51 3.48 45.77
C ILE A 18 -18.28 2.57 45.64
N ILE A 19 -18.24 1.45 46.38
CA ILE A 19 -17.11 0.51 46.33
C ILE A 19 -16.92 -0.07 44.92
N ALA A 20 -18.02 -0.37 44.21
CA ALA A 20 -17.98 -0.89 42.85
C ALA A 20 -17.49 0.14 41.82
N ALA A 21 -17.72 1.44 42.07
CA ALA A 21 -17.22 2.52 41.22
C ALA A 21 -15.70 2.76 41.39
N LEU A 22 -15.15 2.39 42.56
CA LEU A 22 -13.73 2.54 42.89
C LEU A 22 -12.85 1.43 42.26
N PRO A 23 -11.56 1.71 41.98
CA PRO A 23 -10.70 0.80 41.24
C PRO A 23 -10.39 -0.49 42.02
N GLY A 24 -10.33 -1.60 41.29
CA GLY A 24 -9.88 -2.90 41.80
C GLY A 24 -8.41 -3.19 41.52
N SER A 25 -8.04 -4.46 41.70
CA SER A 25 -6.78 -5.01 41.28
C SER A 25 -6.59 -4.90 39.77
N ARG A 26 -5.38 -4.49 39.37
CA ARG A 26 -4.92 -4.53 37.97
C ARG A 26 -4.35 -5.90 37.57
N ASN A 27 -4.16 -6.79 38.54
CA ASN A 27 -3.59 -8.12 38.34
C ASN A 27 -4.70 -9.16 38.20
N LYS A 28 -4.58 -10.02 37.17
CA LYS A 28 -5.49 -11.16 36.95
C LYS A 28 -5.46 -12.14 38.14
N ASP A 29 -4.28 -12.36 38.69
CA ASP A 29 -4.07 -13.15 39.90
C ASP A 29 -3.69 -12.20 41.05
N TYR A 30 -4.72 -11.52 41.57
CA TYR A 30 -4.57 -10.55 42.65
C TYR A 30 -4.20 -11.22 43.96
N MET A 31 -4.65 -12.46 44.19
CA MET A 31 -4.29 -13.27 45.36
C MET A 31 -2.79 -13.52 45.42
N LYS A 32 -2.19 -14.06 44.36
CA LYS A 32 -0.74 -14.26 44.29
C LYS A 32 0.04 -12.96 44.41
N SER A 33 -0.46 -11.90 43.78
CA SER A 33 0.18 -10.58 43.85
C SER A 33 0.14 -10.02 45.27
N ALA A 34 -0.99 -10.12 45.98
CA ALA A 34 -1.13 -9.72 47.36
C ALA A 34 -0.23 -10.56 48.30
N ASP A 35 -0.19 -11.87 48.11
CA ASP A 35 0.68 -12.78 48.85
C ASP A 35 2.15 -12.45 48.70
N ASN A 36 2.58 -12.10 47.48
CA ASN A 36 3.94 -11.65 47.23
C ASN A 36 4.26 -10.33 47.94
N ILE A 37 3.29 -9.42 48.03
CA ILE A 37 3.47 -8.15 48.74
C ILE A 37 3.69 -8.41 50.23
N ILE A 38 2.89 -9.30 50.85
CA ILE A 38 2.99 -9.57 52.29
C ILE A 38 4.15 -10.50 52.68
N LYS A 39 4.48 -11.52 51.88
CA LYS A 39 5.46 -12.57 52.22
C LYS A 39 6.86 -12.28 51.67
N ASN A 40 6.93 -11.73 50.46
CA ASN A 40 8.18 -11.68 49.69
C ASN A 40 8.70 -10.26 49.45
N ASN A 41 7.94 -9.23 49.85
CA ASN A 41 8.22 -7.83 49.51
C ASN A 41 8.35 -7.60 48.00
N PHE A 42 7.48 -8.24 47.21
CA PHE A 42 7.39 -8.04 45.76
C PHE A 42 5.98 -7.56 45.40
N TYR A 43 5.86 -6.61 44.48
CA TYR A 43 4.57 -6.24 43.91
C TYR A 43 4.58 -6.40 42.39
N THR A 44 3.47 -6.88 41.85
CA THR A 44 3.28 -6.97 40.40
C THR A 44 2.60 -5.69 39.91
N LEU A 45 3.25 -4.97 39.00
CA LEU A 45 2.77 -3.70 38.46
C LEU A 45 2.67 -3.77 36.92
N PRO A 46 1.60 -4.33 36.34
CA PRO A 46 1.46 -4.43 34.89
C PRO A 46 1.46 -3.04 34.19
N PRO A 47 2.21 -2.86 33.10
CA PRO A 47 2.95 -3.88 32.33
C PRO A 47 4.41 -4.12 32.79
N PHE A 48 4.90 -3.45 33.83
CA PHE A 48 6.30 -3.47 34.29
C PHE A 48 6.75 -4.75 35.00
N GLY A 49 5.89 -5.77 35.08
CA GLY A 49 6.21 -7.05 35.71
C GLY A 49 6.29 -6.96 37.23
N VAL A 50 7.24 -7.69 37.82
CA VAL A 50 7.40 -7.80 39.28
C VAL A 50 8.51 -6.86 39.75
N VAL A 51 8.18 -5.98 40.69
CA VAL A 51 9.15 -5.11 41.37
C VAL A 51 9.45 -5.67 42.75
N LYS A 52 10.73 -5.65 43.12
CA LYS A 52 11.20 -6.11 44.43
C LYS A 52 11.62 -4.92 45.28
N TYR A 53 11.32 -4.97 46.57
CA TYR A 53 11.77 -3.98 47.54
C TYR A 53 12.31 -4.68 48.79
N LYS A 54 13.20 -4.02 49.54
CA LYS A 54 13.87 -4.64 50.70
C LYS A 54 12.91 -4.80 51.89
N SER A 55 12.51 -3.67 52.46
CA SER A 55 11.55 -3.57 53.56
C SER A 55 10.37 -2.68 53.18
N LEU A 56 10.66 -1.55 52.54
CA LEU A 56 9.73 -0.53 52.05
C LEU A 56 10.02 -0.22 50.58
N ILE A 57 9.02 0.34 49.89
CA ILE A 57 9.13 0.70 48.47
C ILE A 57 10.17 1.82 48.30
N ASP A 58 10.98 1.70 47.25
CA ASP A 58 11.81 2.82 46.79
C ASP A 58 10.97 3.73 45.90
N TRP A 59 10.50 4.83 46.47
CA TRP A 59 9.67 5.81 45.78
C TRP A 59 10.45 6.70 44.81
N ASN A 60 11.79 6.61 44.79
CA ASN A 60 12.64 7.38 43.87
C ASN A 60 12.99 6.60 42.58
N ASP A 61 12.39 5.43 42.38
CA ASP A 61 12.60 4.60 41.19
C ASP A 61 11.98 5.25 39.95
N ASN A 62 12.83 5.94 39.19
CA ASN A 62 12.48 6.82 38.08
C ASN A 62 12.64 6.17 36.70
N ARG A 63 12.43 4.85 36.59
CA ARG A 63 12.63 4.10 35.34
C ARG A 63 11.79 4.62 34.16
N SER A 64 10.59 5.14 34.42
CA SER A 64 9.74 5.81 33.42
C SER A 64 8.59 6.56 34.08
N ARG A 65 8.09 7.62 33.43
CA ARG A 65 6.91 8.37 33.90
C ARG A 65 5.69 7.47 34.07
N SER A 66 5.49 6.50 33.16
CA SER A 66 4.39 5.56 33.23
C SER A 66 4.51 4.62 34.43
N TYR A 67 5.73 4.25 34.83
CA TYR A 67 5.95 3.49 36.05
C TYR A 67 5.66 4.32 37.29
N GLU A 68 6.23 5.52 37.36
CA GLU A 68 6.02 6.48 38.45
C GLU A 68 4.54 6.77 38.69
N ARG A 69 3.77 7.00 37.60
CA ARG A 69 2.31 7.16 37.63
C ARG A 69 1.61 6.04 38.40
N LEU A 70 1.97 4.78 38.14
CA LEU A 70 1.27 3.63 38.74
C LEU A 70 1.70 3.34 40.17
N ILE A 71 2.97 3.60 40.50
CA ILE A 71 3.50 3.38 41.86
C ILE A 71 3.04 4.49 42.80
N HIS A 72 3.16 5.77 42.41
CA HIS A 72 2.62 6.90 43.17
C HIS A 72 1.08 6.97 43.12
N GLY A 73 0.44 6.31 42.16
CA GLY A 73 -1.01 6.07 42.17
C GLY A 73 -1.45 4.95 43.12
N HIS A 74 -0.51 4.25 43.76
CA HIS A 74 -0.72 3.16 44.72
C HIS A 74 -1.59 2.02 44.17
N THR A 75 -1.48 1.74 42.87
CA THR A 75 -2.36 0.76 42.22
C THR A 75 -2.22 -0.68 42.74
N PHE A 76 -1.11 -0.98 43.42
CA PHE A 76 -0.89 -2.26 44.10
C PHE A 76 -1.87 -2.49 45.27
N LEU A 77 -2.47 -1.43 45.85
CA LEU A 77 -3.47 -1.54 46.91
C LEU A 77 -4.70 -2.33 46.45
N GLY A 78 -5.04 -2.26 45.16
CA GLY A 78 -6.13 -3.06 44.60
C GLY A 78 -5.97 -4.55 44.86
N CYS A 79 -4.75 -5.10 44.77
CA CYS A 79 -4.52 -6.51 45.05
C CYS A 79 -4.74 -6.86 46.52
N LEU A 80 -4.22 -6.03 47.44
CA LEU A 80 -4.35 -6.25 48.88
C LEU A 80 -5.82 -6.19 49.31
N VAL A 81 -6.55 -5.20 48.81
CA VAL A 81 -7.95 -4.99 49.16
C VAL A 81 -8.84 -6.10 48.60
N ASP A 82 -8.66 -6.48 47.33
CA ASP A 82 -9.46 -7.55 46.73
C ASP A 82 -9.14 -8.91 47.38
N ALA A 83 -7.87 -9.18 47.73
CA ALA A 83 -7.48 -10.38 48.49
C ALA A 83 -8.05 -10.41 49.91
N TYR A 84 -8.10 -9.25 50.59
CA TYR A 84 -8.76 -9.13 51.88
C TYR A 84 -10.27 -9.41 51.79
N LEU A 85 -10.94 -8.89 50.76
CA LEU A 85 -12.37 -9.14 50.56
C LEU A 85 -12.70 -10.62 50.37
N GLU A 86 -11.81 -11.38 49.76
CA GLU A 86 -11.96 -12.81 49.53
C GLU A 86 -11.61 -13.68 50.75
N THR A 87 -10.52 -13.35 51.45
CA THR A 87 -9.97 -14.20 52.51
C THR A 87 -10.28 -13.75 53.93
N ASN A 88 -10.65 -12.47 54.11
CA ASN A 88 -10.75 -11.79 55.40
C ASN A 88 -9.43 -11.82 56.22
N ASN A 89 -8.28 -11.93 55.54
CA ASN A 89 -6.97 -11.97 56.17
C ASN A 89 -6.43 -10.55 56.45
N GLN A 90 -6.34 -10.19 57.73
CA GLN A 90 -5.90 -8.87 58.21
C GLN A 90 -4.50 -8.46 57.73
N PHE A 91 -3.59 -9.42 57.49
CA PHE A 91 -2.22 -9.11 57.06
C PHE A 91 -2.15 -8.30 55.75
N TYR A 92 -3.15 -8.41 54.88
CA TYR A 92 -3.22 -7.59 53.67
C TYR A 92 -3.49 -6.11 53.98
N LEU A 93 -4.36 -5.83 54.96
CA LEU A 93 -4.65 -4.47 55.41
C LEU A 93 -3.44 -3.87 56.15
N ASP A 94 -2.82 -4.63 57.06
CA ASP A 94 -1.66 -4.16 57.83
C ASP A 94 -0.49 -3.78 56.92
N LYS A 95 -0.23 -4.59 55.89
CA LYS A 95 0.81 -4.29 54.90
C LYS A 95 0.45 -3.11 54.01
N GLY A 96 -0.81 -3.00 53.60
CA GLY A 96 -1.30 -1.83 52.84
C GLY A 96 -1.11 -0.54 53.62
N LEU A 97 -1.47 -0.54 54.90
CA LEU A 97 -1.31 0.58 55.81
C LEU A 97 0.18 0.94 55.99
N THR A 98 1.04 -0.05 56.22
CA THR A 98 2.49 0.15 56.32
C THR A 98 3.06 0.89 55.09
N LEU A 99 2.64 0.49 53.88
CA LEU A 99 3.12 1.12 52.63
C LEU A 99 2.52 2.51 52.41
N ILE A 100 1.28 2.75 52.83
CA ILE A 100 0.64 4.06 52.77
C ILE A 100 1.33 5.03 53.73
N SER A 101 1.53 4.65 54.99
CA SER A 101 2.15 5.50 56.01
C SER A 101 3.62 5.80 55.65
N ASP A 102 4.34 4.84 55.07
CA ASP A 102 5.68 5.09 54.52
C ASP A 102 5.68 6.18 53.43
N TRP A 103 4.73 6.10 52.49
CA TRP A 103 4.60 7.12 51.44
C TRP A 103 4.29 8.50 52.02
N ILE A 104 3.30 8.58 52.92
CA ILE A 104 2.88 9.84 53.58
C ILE A 104 4.05 10.47 54.32
N SER A 105 4.89 9.68 55.00
CA SER A 105 6.05 10.19 55.75
C SER A 105 7.14 10.81 54.88
N LYS A 106 7.17 10.48 53.57
CA LYS A 106 8.20 10.88 52.62
C LYS A 106 7.75 11.91 51.60
N HIS A 107 6.43 12.12 51.47
CA HIS A 107 5.88 12.96 50.40
C HIS A 107 4.99 14.06 50.94
N ASN A 108 5.31 15.29 50.56
CA ASN A 108 4.55 16.50 50.89
C ASN A 108 4.36 17.35 49.64
N TYR A 109 3.15 17.87 49.44
CA TYR A 109 2.78 18.59 48.22
C TYR A 109 3.69 19.81 47.97
N GLU A 110 3.96 20.61 49.00
CA GLU A 110 4.74 21.86 48.87
C GLU A 110 6.14 21.64 48.29
N HIS A 111 6.75 20.48 48.55
CA HIS A 111 8.11 20.15 48.10
C HIS A 111 8.16 19.31 46.82
N GLN A 112 7.03 18.74 46.40
CA GLN A 112 7.00 17.71 45.35
C GLN A 112 5.89 17.92 44.31
N LYS A 113 5.31 19.13 44.25
CA LYS A 113 4.26 19.51 43.29
C LYS A 113 4.62 19.22 41.82
N ASP A 114 5.91 19.30 41.47
CA ASP A 114 6.41 19.09 40.10
C ASP A 114 6.82 17.64 39.80
N THR A 115 6.52 16.70 40.70
CA THR A 115 6.87 15.28 40.55
C THR A 115 5.65 14.43 40.24
N MET A 116 5.87 13.19 39.79
CA MET A 116 4.79 12.20 39.60
C MET A 116 4.05 11.86 40.89
N ALA A 117 4.61 12.14 42.07
CA ALA A 117 3.91 11.96 43.35
C ALA A 117 2.64 12.83 43.46
N PHE A 118 2.67 14.05 42.92
CA PHE A 118 1.54 14.97 42.94
C PHE A 118 1.10 15.41 41.53
N HIS A 119 1.35 14.59 40.52
CA HIS A 119 0.79 14.82 39.19
C HIS A 119 -0.74 14.66 39.19
N ASP A 120 -1.45 15.52 38.44
CA ASP A 120 -2.93 15.63 38.38
C ASP A 120 -3.69 14.28 38.45
N GLU A 121 -3.55 13.43 37.43
CA GLU A 121 -4.16 12.12 37.29
C GLU A 121 -3.65 11.13 38.34
N THR A 122 -2.37 11.22 38.72
CA THR A 122 -1.77 10.30 39.69
C THR A 122 -2.34 10.53 41.09
N THR A 123 -2.55 11.80 41.46
CA THR A 123 -3.24 12.21 42.69
C THR A 123 -4.70 11.73 42.69
N ALA A 124 -5.40 11.88 41.57
CA ALA A 124 -6.77 11.37 41.42
C ALA A 124 -6.86 9.85 41.60
N MET A 125 -5.97 9.11 40.90
CA MET A 125 -5.88 7.65 41.01
C MET A 125 -5.59 7.20 42.44
N ARG A 126 -4.63 7.87 43.11
CA ARG A 126 -4.28 7.57 44.51
C ARG A 126 -5.45 7.83 45.45
N LEU A 127 -6.17 8.94 45.30
CA LEU A 127 -7.37 9.24 46.09
C LEU A 127 -8.39 8.10 46.00
N GLN A 128 -8.64 7.56 44.81
CA GLN A 128 -9.58 6.46 44.63
C GLN A 128 -9.12 5.17 45.34
N TYR A 129 -7.84 4.80 45.21
CA TYR A 129 -7.29 3.64 45.93
C TYR A 129 -7.27 3.84 47.44
N PHE A 130 -6.93 5.03 47.93
CA PHE A 130 -6.97 5.38 49.34
C PHE A 130 -8.39 5.32 49.90
N LEU A 131 -9.36 5.88 49.18
CA LEU A 131 -10.76 5.85 49.57
C LEU A 131 -11.27 4.41 49.67
N LYS A 132 -11.02 3.56 48.67
CA LYS A 132 -11.43 2.14 48.72
C LYS A 132 -10.76 1.39 49.88
N PHE A 133 -9.46 1.60 50.08
CA PHE A 133 -8.73 1.01 51.20
C PHE A 133 -9.33 1.46 52.54
N TYR A 134 -9.55 2.77 52.73
CA TYR A 134 -10.15 3.33 53.93
C TYR A 134 -11.52 2.73 54.25
N ILE A 135 -12.43 2.70 53.26
CA ILE A 135 -13.78 2.14 53.43
C ILE A 135 -13.74 0.71 53.97
N LEU A 136 -12.82 -0.11 53.47
CA LEU A 136 -12.74 -1.53 53.78
C LEU A 136 -11.87 -1.83 55.02
N ALA A 137 -10.91 -0.96 55.33
CA ALA A 137 -9.97 -1.15 56.41
C ALA A 137 -10.36 -0.44 57.72
N ARG A 138 -11.18 0.63 57.68
CA ARG A 138 -11.40 1.54 58.82
C ARG A 138 -11.84 0.89 60.13
N THR A 139 -12.50 -0.27 60.10
CA THR A 139 -12.91 -1.01 61.31
C THR A 139 -11.82 -1.92 61.87
N ASN A 140 -10.76 -2.16 61.11
CA ASN A 140 -9.71 -3.13 61.42
C ASN A 140 -8.31 -2.50 61.46
N ILE A 141 -8.21 -1.17 61.46
CA ILE A 141 -6.94 -0.44 61.62
C ILE A 141 -6.96 0.44 62.88
N PRO A 142 -5.79 0.79 63.46
CA PRO A 142 -5.73 1.66 64.62
C PRO A 142 -6.42 3.02 64.38
N LYS A 143 -7.04 3.60 65.42
CA LYS A 143 -7.77 4.88 65.31
C LYS A 143 -6.91 6.05 64.85
N ASP A 144 -5.65 6.10 65.26
CA ASP A 144 -4.75 7.20 64.86
C ASP A 144 -4.34 7.09 63.39
N GLU A 145 -4.12 5.87 62.90
CA GLU A 145 -3.89 5.57 61.49
C GLU A 145 -5.13 5.84 60.64
N GLN A 146 -6.33 5.52 61.15
CA GLN A 146 -7.60 5.89 60.52
C GLN A 146 -7.69 7.41 60.33
N LYS A 147 -7.41 8.20 61.38
CA LYS A 147 -7.44 9.67 61.31
C LYS A 147 -6.40 10.24 60.36
N LEU A 148 -5.19 9.68 60.35
CA LEU A 148 -4.12 10.11 59.45
C LEU A 148 -4.51 9.86 57.99
N LEU A 149 -4.98 8.66 57.67
CA LEU A 149 -5.42 8.32 56.32
C LEU A 149 -6.60 9.18 55.86
N GLU A 150 -7.59 9.39 56.74
CA GLU A 150 -8.73 10.26 56.46
C GLU A 150 -8.29 11.70 56.19
N LYS A 151 -7.39 12.26 57.02
CA LYS A 151 -6.80 13.59 56.79
C LYS A 151 -6.16 13.69 55.41
N VAL A 152 -5.32 12.73 55.04
CA VAL A 152 -4.63 12.74 53.73
C VAL A 152 -5.63 12.59 52.57
N ILE A 153 -6.69 11.78 52.73
CA ILE A 153 -7.78 11.67 51.75
C ILE A 153 -8.47 13.03 51.54
N TRP A 154 -8.78 13.75 52.63
CA TRP A 154 -9.34 15.11 52.57
C TRP A 154 -8.40 16.11 51.88
N GLU A 155 -7.10 16.08 52.18
CA GLU A 155 -6.09 16.93 51.54
C GLU A 155 -6.00 16.69 50.03
N HIS A 156 -6.07 15.42 49.60
CA HIS A 156 -6.09 15.07 48.18
C HIS A 156 -7.37 15.57 47.50
N ALA A 157 -8.53 15.40 48.12
CA ALA A 157 -9.79 15.92 47.58
C ALA A 157 -9.77 17.46 47.46
N ALA A 158 -9.23 18.16 48.45
CA ALA A 158 -9.04 19.61 48.40
C ALA A 158 -8.14 20.01 47.22
N LEU A 159 -7.03 19.29 47.01
CA LEU A 159 -6.13 19.53 45.89
C LEU A 159 -6.81 19.30 44.53
N LEU A 160 -7.63 18.25 44.39
CA LEU A 160 -8.40 18.01 43.15
C LEU A 160 -9.50 19.08 42.89
N SER A 161 -9.99 19.72 43.95
CA SER A 161 -10.96 20.82 43.83
C SER A 161 -10.32 22.14 43.40
N ASP A 162 -9.01 22.31 43.62
CA ASP A 162 -8.25 23.51 43.26
C ASP A 162 -8.20 23.70 41.73
N ASN A 163 -8.52 24.91 41.27
CA ASN A 163 -8.47 25.24 39.84
C ASN A 163 -7.05 25.23 39.29
N ASP A 164 -6.05 25.61 40.08
CA ASP A 164 -4.65 25.68 39.64
C ASP A 164 -4.02 24.29 39.50
N PHE A 165 -4.59 23.30 40.20
CA PHE A 165 -4.20 21.90 40.09
C PHE A 165 -5.02 21.11 39.05
N HIS A 166 -6.16 21.65 38.63
CA HIS A 166 -7.09 20.95 37.76
C HIS A 166 -6.67 21.00 36.28
N SER A 167 -6.60 19.84 35.64
CA SER A 167 -6.20 19.65 34.25
C SER A 167 -7.40 19.81 33.29
N THR A 168 -7.94 21.03 33.25
CA THR A 168 -9.18 21.38 32.54
C THR A 168 -9.15 21.00 31.06
N ASN A 169 -10.25 20.45 30.53
CA ASN A 169 -10.41 20.02 29.14
C ASN A 169 -9.46 18.90 28.68
N THR A 170 -8.96 18.08 29.62
CA THR A 170 -8.18 16.87 29.30
C THR A 170 -8.83 15.64 29.94
N ASN A 171 -8.44 14.45 29.48
CA ASN A 171 -8.85 13.21 30.15
C ASN A 171 -8.32 13.12 31.60
N HIS A 172 -7.22 13.81 31.96
CA HIS A 172 -6.75 13.90 33.35
C HIS A 172 -7.75 14.64 34.24
N GLY A 173 -8.27 15.79 33.77
CA GLY A 173 -9.31 16.54 34.48
C GLY A 173 -10.56 15.71 34.74
N MET A 174 -11.01 14.95 33.73
CA MET A 174 -12.10 13.98 33.90
C MET A 174 -11.82 12.98 35.02
N PHE A 175 -10.60 12.44 35.12
CA PHE A 175 -10.24 11.52 36.21
C PHE A 175 -10.21 12.23 37.58
N GLN A 176 -9.74 13.49 37.65
CA GLN A 176 -9.77 14.29 38.87
C GLN A 176 -11.20 14.50 39.36
N ASP A 177 -12.12 14.88 38.48
CA ASP A 177 -13.51 15.12 38.85
C ASP A 177 -14.25 13.84 39.22
N ILE A 178 -13.99 12.71 38.54
CA ILE A 178 -14.53 11.41 38.95
C ILE A 178 -14.07 11.05 40.36
N ALA A 179 -12.78 11.22 40.67
CA ALA A 179 -12.23 10.92 41.99
C ALA A 179 -12.81 11.86 43.06
N LEU A 180 -12.94 13.16 42.76
CA LEU A 180 -13.53 14.15 43.66
C LEU A 180 -15.00 13.85 43.95
N LEU A 181 -15.77 13.48 42.92
CA LEU A 181 -17.17 13.07 43.07
C LEU A 181 -17.27 11.83 43.97
N GLN A 182 -16.36 10.85 43.82
CA GLN A 182 -16.42 9.58 44.57
C GLN A 182 -16.10 9.81 46.03
N PHE A 183 -15.13 10.67 46.30
CA PHE A 183 -14.82 11.16 47.63
C PHE A 183 -16.02 11.88 48.25
N ALA A 184 -16.57 12.87 47.55
CA ALA A 184 -17.59 13.74 48.10
C ALA A 184 -18.92 13.02 48.36
N THR A 185 -19.28 12.03 47.55
CA THR A 185 -20.47 11.19 47.77
C THR A 185 -20.34 10.32 49.03
N TYR A 186 -19.15 9.76 49.31
CA TYR A 186 -18.92 8.97 50.52
C TYR A 186 -18.91 9.82 51.80
N PHE A 187 -18.28 10.99 51.79
CA PHE A 187 -18.15 11.88 52.95
C PHE A 187 -19.31 12.88 53.13
N LYS A 188 -20.33 12.85 52.24
CA LYS A 188 -21.42 13.85 52.21
C LYS A 188 -22.11 14.04 53.56
N GLY A 189 -22.37 12.97 54.31
CA GLY A 189 -23.05 13.08 55.60
C GLY A 189 -22.16 13.57 56.74
N GLU A 190 -20.83 13.56 56.59
CA GLU A 190 -19.88 14.07 57.59
C GLU A 190 -19.64 15.58 57.43
N GLN A 191 -19.54 16.08 56.19
CA GLN A 191 -19.43 17.51 55.90
C GLN A 191 -20.34 17.94 54.75
N LEU A 192 -21.63 18.06 55.04
CA LEU A 192 -22.68 18.32 54.04
C LEU A 192 -22.36 19.48 53.10
N LYS A 193 -21.95 20.64 53.64
CA LYS A 193 -21.68 21.85 52.84
C LYS A 193 -20.48 21.65 51.91
N THR A 194 -19.34 21.22 52.45
CA THR A 194 -18.10 21.02 51.67
C THR A 194 -18.28 19.98 50.58
N CYS A 195 -18.85 18.82 50.93
CA CYS A 195 -19.06 17.75 49.97
C CYS A 195 -20.11 18.09 48.92
N THR A 196 -21.16 18.85 49.25
CA THR A 196 -22.13 19.32 48.23
C THR A 196 -21.43 20.25 47.23
N ASN A 197 -20.59 21.18 47.69
CA ASN A 197 -19.80 22.02 46.79
C ASN A 197 -18.87 21.21 45.87
N TYR A 198 -18.24 20.15 46.39
CA TYR A 198 -17.39 19.26 45.59
C TYR A 198 -18.19 18.44 44.57
N ILE A 199 -19.38 17.94 44.95
CA ILE A 199 -20.27 17.26 44.02
C ILE A 199 -20.67 18.22 42.89
N ASP A 200 -21.15 19.41 43.22
CA ASP A 200 -21.60 20.40 42.23
C ASP A 200 -20.45 20.82 41.30
N LEU A 201 -19.25 21.02 41.85
CA LEU A 201 -18.05 21.34 41.08
C LEU A 201 -17.66 20.22 40.11
N ALA A 202 -17.58 18.98 40.59
CA ALA A 202 -17.22 17.83 39.78
C ALA A 202 -18.26 17.56 38.69
N VAL A 203 -19.56 17.61 39.01
CA VAL A 203 -20.64 17.43 38.03
C VAL A 203 -20.59 18.52 36.96
N LYS A 204 -20.39 19.79 37.36
CA LYS A 204 -20.24 20.91 36.43
C LYS A 204 -19.06 20.68 35.48
N ARG A 205 -17.87 20.40 36.01
CA ARG A 205 -16.65 20.21 35.20
C ARG A 205 -16.76 18.98 34.28
N LEU A 206 -17.36 17.88 34.74
CA LEU A 206 -17.64 16.70 33.91
C LEU A 206 -18.62 17.02 32.78
N LYS A 207 -19.68 17.79 33.06
CA LYS A 207 -20.63 18.25 32.03
C LYS A 207 -19.91 19.08 30.97
N GLU A 208 -19.14 20.06 31.40
CA GLU A 208 -18.35 20.93 30.51
C GLU A 208 -17.34 20.10 29.68
N TYR A 209 -16.63 19.17 30.31
CA TYR A 209 -15.67 18.28 29.65
C TYR A 209 -16.33 17.41 28.57
N PHE A 210 -17.36 16.63 28.91
CA PHE A 210 -17.96 15.71 27.95
C PHE A 210 -18.68 16.43 26.80
N THR A 211 -19.28 17.58 27.09
CA THR A 211 -19.91 18.40 26.04
C THR A 211 -18.87 19.01 25.11
N ASN A 212 -17.68 19.36 25.63
CA ASN A 212 -16.63 19.97 24.83
C ASN A 212 -15.78 18.94 24.06
N ILE A 213 -15.48 17.77 24.63
CA ILE A 213 -14.51 16.82 24.08
C ILE A 213 -15.10 15.91 22.99
N PHE A 214 -16.42 15.90 22.82
CA PHE A 214 -17.10 15.23 21.71
C PHE A 214 -17.59 16.24 20.69
N THR A 215 -17.52 15.90 19.39
CA THR A 215 -18.19 16.65 18.34
C THR A 215 -19.70 16.40 18.38
N VAL A 216 -20.47 17.21 17.64
CA VAL A 216 -21.92 17.01 17.50
C VAL A 216 -22.29 15.67 16.88
N ASP A 217 -21.37 15.10 16.09
CA ASP A 217 -21.43 13.76 15.48
C ASP A 217 -21.10 12.63 16.48
N GLY A 218 -20.74 12.96 17.72
CA GLY A 218 -20.38 11.98 18.76
C GLY A 218 -18.94 11.48 18.69
N VAL A 219 -18.05 12.14 17.96
CA VAL A 219 -16.65 11.72 17.86
C VAL A 219 -15.79 12.45 18.88
N HIS A 220 -15.00 11.71 19.65
CA HIS A 220 -14.00 12.28 20.54
C HIS A 220 -12.93 13.10 19.78
N LYS A 221 -12.63 14.31 20.26
CA LYS A 221 -11.80 15.31 19.55
C LYS A 221 -10.30 15.04 19.54
N GLU A 222 -9.78 14.08 20.32
CA GLU A 222 -8.35 13.77 20.40
C GLU A 222 -7.84 12.79 19.33
N HIS A 223 -8.63 12.58 18.25
CA HIS A 223 -8.26 11.87 17.01
C HIS A 223 -7.91 10.39 17.08
N SER A 224 -7.55 9.86 18.25
CA SER A 224 -7.22 8.45 18.42
C SER A 224 -8.47 7.59 18.63
N PRO A 225 -8.73 6.59 17.76
CA PRO A 225 -9.74 5.57 18.00
C PRO A 225 -9.65 4.88 19.36
N SER A 226 -8.46 4.60 19.89
CA SER A 226 -8.35 4.00 21.24
C SER A 226 -8.77 4.96 22.36
N TYR A 227 -8.45 6.26 22.23
CA TYR A 227 -8.90 7.25 23.20
C TYR A 227 -10.40 7.51 23.11
N HIS A 228 -10.99 7.46 21.90
CA HIS A 228 -12.44 7.46 21.74
C HIS A 228 -13.09 6.33 22.58
N MET A 229 -12.60 5.09 22.43
CA MET A 229 -13.12 3.94 23.18
C MET A 229 -12.91 4.09 24.70
N LEU A 230 -11.75 4.63 25.12
CA LEU A 230 -11.41 4.86 26.51
C LEU A 230 -12.35 5.87 27.17
N VAL A 231 -12.56 7.03 26.54
CA VAL A 231 -13.40 8.10 27.09
C VAL A 231 -14.87 7.69 27.08
N ALA A 232 -15.35 7.02 26.01
CA ALA A 232 -16.69 6.44 25.98
C ALA A 232 -16.91 5.37 27.08
N THR A 233 -15.88 4.59 27.41
CA THR A 233 -15.95 3.62 28.53
C THR A 233 -16.15 4.33 29.87
N ASN A 234 -15.43 5.43 30.11
CA ASN A 234 -15.58 6.21 31.35
C ASN A 234 -16.95 6.91 31.40
N LEU A 235 -17.40 7.47 30.28
CA LEU A 235 -18.74 8.06 30.16
C LEU A 235 -19.83 7.05 30.50
N ARG A 236 -19.75 5.82 29.96
CA ARG A 236 -20.71 4.74 30.27
C ARG A 236 -20.76 4.41 31.76
N ARG A 237 -19.60 4.31 32.41
CA ARG A 237 -19.50 4.03 33.85
C ARG A 237 -20.09 5.17 34.68
N LEU A 238 -19.88 6.41 34.24
CA LEU A 238 -20.36 7.59 34.93
C LEU A 238 -21.88 7.73 34.81
N ILE A 239 -22.50 7.44 33.66
CA ILE A 239 -23.96 7.50 33.46
C ILE A 239 -24.70 6.71 34.55
N SER A 240 -24.30 5.46 34.79
CA SER A 240 -24.96 4.62 35.80
C SER A 240 -24.88 5.20 37.21
N TRP A 241 -23.84 5.96 37.49
CA TRP A 241 -23.58 6.46 38.84
C TRP A 241 -24.13 7.87 39.07
N ILE A 242 -24.06 8.73 38.05
CA ILE A 242 -24.59 10.10 38.12
C ILE A 242 -26.11 10.12 38.09
N GLU A 243 -26.78 9.07 37.59
CA GLU A 243 -28.25 8.93 37.66
C GLU A 243 -28.80 9.10 39.09
N GLU A 244 -28.08 8.62 40.11
CA GLU A 244 -28.47 8.76 41.51
C GLU A 244 -28.22 10.18 42.07
N ILE A 245 -27.45 11.01 41.36
CA ILE A 245 -27.04 12.36 41.77
C ILE A 245 -27.84 13.42 41.00
N ASP A 246 -27.86 13.32 39.67
CA ASP A 246 -28.55 14.20 38.73
C ASP A 246 -28.95 13.43 37.45
N SER A 247 -30.24 13.10 37.35
CA SER A 247 -30.82 12.38 36.21
C SER A 247 -30.85 13.19 34.91
N THR A 248 -30.80 14.52 34.99
CA THR A 248 -30.75 15.40 33.81
C THR A 248 -29.38 15.29 33.15
N ILE A 249 -28.31 15.40 33.94
CA ILE A 249 -26.94 15.23 33.44
C ILE A 249 -26.70 13.80 32.96
N SER A 250 -27.21 12.79 33.66
CA SER A 250 -27.18 11.40 33.20
C SER A 250 -27.79 11.23 31.80
N SER A 251 -28.95 11.87 31.55
CA SER A 251 -29.62 11.85 30.26
C SER A 251 -28.80 12.54 29.16
N GLU A 252 -28.15 13.66 29.46
CA GLU A 252 -27.22 14.34 28.54
C GLU A 252 -26.03 13.44 28.19
N PHE A 253 -25.39 12.83 29.18
CA PHE A 253 -24.29 11.89 28.98
C PHE A 253 -24.69 10.66 28.17
N ASN A 254 -25.88 10.11 28.41
CA ASN A 254 -26.41 9.00 27.64
C ASN A 254 -26.64 9.37 26.16
N SER A 255 -27.02 10.62 25.87
CA SER A 255 -27.14 11.12 24.50
C SER A 255 -25.78 11.15 23.80
N ILE A 256 -24.74 11.66 24.46
CA ILE A 256 -23.36 11.67 23.93
C ILE A 256 -22.86 10.24 23.72
N TYR A 257 -23.05 9.36 24.71
CA TYR A 257 -22.63 7.97 24.65
C TYR A 257 -23.24 7.20 23.48
N LYS A 258 -24.53 7.39 23.20
CA LYS A 258 -25.21 6.78 22.05
C LYS A 258 -24.66 7.26 20.72
N LYS A 259 -24.38 8.56 20.58
CA LYS A 259 -23.78 9.11 19.34
C LYS A 259 -22.36 8.58 19.11
N ALA A 260 -21.58 8.41 20.18
CA ALA A 260 -20.24 7.86 20.10
C ALA A 260 -20.20 6.41 19.58
N GLU A 261 -21.28 5.67 19.73
CA GLU A 261 -21.38 4.29 19.25
C GLU A 261 -21.18 4.18 17.73
N ASP A 262 -21.75 5.09 16.94
CA ASP A 262 -21.63 5.07 15.48
C ASP A 262 -20.15 5.13 15.06
N PHE A 263 -19.37 6.05 15.62
CA PHE A 263 -17.94 6.10 15.32
C PHE A 263 -17.22 4.83 15.75
N ALA A 264 -17.52 4.32 16.94
CA ALA A 264 -16.95 3.09 17.46
C ALA A 264 -17.24 1.86 16.58
N ILE A 265 -18.41 1.79 15.94
CA ILE A 265 -18.78 0.73 15.00
C ILE A 265 -17.96 0.86 13.71
N TYR A 266 -18.01 2.03 13.06
CA TYR A 266 -17.47 2.19 11.71
C TYR A 266 -15.94 2.31 11.68
N ILE A 267 -15.30 2.84 12.73
CA ILE A 267 -13.84 2.97 12.79
C ILE A 267 -13.14 1.61 12.91
N ILE A 268 -13.83 0.56 13.37
CA ILE A 268 -13.26 -0.78 13.46
C ILE A 268 -13.08 -1.35 12.04
N ARG A 269 -11.83 -1.72 11.74
CA ARG A 269 -11.43 -2.34 10.47
C ARG A 269 -12.14 -3.67 10.24
N PRO A 270 -12.20 -4.17 8.99
CA PRO A 270 -12.84 -5.45 8.68
C PRO A 270 -12.33 -6.66 9.46
N ASP A 271 -11.08 -6.64 9.93
CA ASP A 271 -10.44 -7.68 10.76
C ASP A 271 -10.64 -7.51 12.27
N GLY A 272 -11.41 -6.51 12.71
CA GLY A 272 -11.72 -6.26 14.12
C GLY A 272 -10.65 -5.47 14.88
N PHE A 273 -9.68 -4.88 14.17
CA PHE A 273 -8.65 -4.00 14.73
C PHE A 273 -9.09 -2.53 14.65
N LEU A 274 -8.52 -1.70 15.51
CA LEU A 274 -8.55 -0.25 15.30
C LEU A 274 -7.45 0.13 14.29
N PRO A 275 -7.69 1.08 13.38
CA PRO A 275 -6.66 1.59 12.49
C PRO A 275 -5.58 2.32 13.32
N PRO A 276 -4.29 2.14 13.00
CA PRO A 276 -3.18 2.71 13.77
C PRO A 276 -2.96 4.21 13.46
N ILE A 277 -4.02 5.02 13.49
CA ILE A 277 -3.96 6.48 13.33
C ILE A 277 -3.77 7.17 14.68
N CYS A 278 -3.00 8.25 14.69
CA CYS A 278 -2.64 8.99 15.90
C CYS A 278 -2.11 8.05 17.01
N ASP A 279 -2.43 8.30 18.29
CA ASP A 279 -1.98 7.45 19.41
C ASP A 279 -2.82 6.17 19.58
N THR A 280 -3.01 5.43 18.50
CA THR A 280 -3.73 4.14 18.47
C THR A 280 -2.79 2.99 18.14
N GLU A 281 -2.53 2.13 19.12
CA GLU A 281 -1.87 0.85 18.85
C GLU A 281 -2.83 -0.12 18.14
N PRO A 282 -2.38 -0.84 17.09
CA PRO A 282 -3.21 -1.77 16.34
C PRO A 282 -3.45 -3.06 17.15
N LYS A 283 -4.47 -3.03 18.02
CA LYS A 283 -4.91 -4.17 18.83
C LYS A 283 -6.32 -4.61 18.45
N PRO A 284 -6.62 -5.93 18.47
CA PRO A 284 -7.95 -6.41 18.19
C PRO A 284 -8.91 -6.03 19.32
N VAL A 285 -10.03 -5.40 18.99
CA VAL A 285 -11.00 -4.88 19.98
C VAL A 285 -11.59 -6.02 20.82
N ARG A 286 -11.81 -7.20 20.22
CA ARG A 286 -12.30 -8.40 20.93
C ARG A 286 -11.42 -8.87 22.09
N SER A 287 -10.13 -8.54 22.05
CA SER A 287 -9.15 -8.93 23.07
C SER A 287 -8.82 -7.80 24.05
N SER A 288 -9.44 -6.64 23.89
CA SER A 288 -9.27 -5.49 24.78
C SER A 288 -10.42 -5.38 25.79
N SER A 289 -10.33 -4.39 26.68
CA SER A 289 -11.41 -4.02 27.59
C SER A 289 -12.64 -3.44 26.88
N TYR A 290 -12.53 -3.06 25.61
CA TYR A 290 -13.60 -2.40 24.85
C TYR A 290 -14.59 -3.38 24.20
N LYS A 291 -14.31 -4.70 24.23
CA LYS A 291 -15.12 -5.74 23.56
C LYS A 291 -16.62 -5.72 23.89
N SER A 292 -16.99 -5.15 25.03
CA SER A 292 -18.36 -5.05 25.55
C SER A 292 -18.67 -3.62 25.98
N LEU A 293 -18.08 -2.63 25.29
CA LEU A 293 -18.36 -1.22 25.51
C LEU A 293 -19.84 -0.96 25.24
N TYR A 294 -20.29 -1.30 24.03
CA TYR A 294 -21.70 -1.22 23.64
C TYR A 294 -22.37 -2.59 23.58
N SER A 295 -23.70 -2.60 23.68
CA SER A 295 -24.54 -3.80 23.66
C SER A 295 -25.26 -4.04 22.33
N SER A 296 -25.12 -3.13 21.35
CA SER A 296 -25.73 -3.29 20.03
C SER A 296 -25.17 -4.51 19.29
N LYS A 297 -25.97 -5.03 18.35
CA LYS A 297 -25.57 -6.18 17.54
C LYS A 297 -24.57 -5.77 16.46
N GLU A 298 -24.58 -4.51 16.06
CA GLU A 298 -23.72 -3.84 15.09
C GLU A 298 -22.30 -3.64 15.63
N PHE A 299 -22.19 -3.19 16.88
CA PHE A 299 -20.89 -3.13 17.57
C PHE A 299 -20.33 -4.54 17.77
N LEU A 300 -21.17 -5.50 18.19
CA LEU A 300 -20.76 -6.90 18.31
C LEU A 300 -20.24 -7.46 16.97
N TYR A 301 -20.87 -7.10 15.85
CA TYR A 301 -20.44 -7.47 14.49
C TYR A 301 -19.06 -6.96 14.17
N SER A 302 -18.84 -5.66 14.36
CA SER A 302 -17.57 -5.00 14.04
C SER A 302 -16.43 -5.56 14.89
N VAL A 303 -16.64 -5.71 16.20
CA VAL A 303 -15.65 -6.28 17.15
C VAL A 303 -15.25 -7.71 16.80
N ASN A 304 -16.18 -8.51 16.24
CA ASN A 304 -15.95 -9.91 15.91
C ASN A 304 -15.64 -10.14 14.43
N ALA A 305 -15.21 -9.11 13.68
CA ALA A 305 -14.89 -9.22 12.25
C ALA A 305 -16.05 -9.87 11.44
N GLY A 306 -17.29 -9.55 11.82
CA GLY A 306 -18.51 -10.05 11.20
C GLY A 306 -18.93 -11.49 11.56
N GLU A 307 -18.26 -12.15 12.51
CA GLU A 307 -18.60 -13.53 12.91
C GLU A 307 -19.75 -13.64 13.91
N LYS A 308 -20.11 -12.55 14.61
CA LYS A 308 -21.18 -12.52 15.62
C LYS A 308 -21.88 -11.18 15.60
N GLY A 309 -23.19 -11.12 15.82
CA GLY A 309 -23.95 -9.86 15.79
C GLY A 309 -24.67 -9.66 14.46
N LEU A 310 -24.96 -8.41 14.08
CA LEU A 310 -25.64 -8.04 12.84
C LEU A 310 -24.82 -6.98 12.10
N ALA A 311 -24.67 -7.15 10.79
CA ALA A 311 -24.01 -6.14 9.96
C ALA A 311 -24.78 -4.81 10.02
N PRO A 312 -24.09 -3.65 10.12
CA PRO A 312 -24.72 -2.35 9.91
C PRO A 312 -25.46 -2.28 8.57
N ILE A 313 -26.53 -1.48 8.53
CA ILE A 313 -27.35 -1.29 7.32
C ILE A 313 -26.60 -0.44 6.30
N GLU A 314 -26.00 0.66 6.74
CA GLU A 314 -25.20 1.55 5.90
C GLU A 314 -23.76 1.04 5.82
N ASN A 315 -23.20 1.01 4.62
CA ASN A 315 -21.80 0.60 4.43
C ASN A 315 -20.83 1.75 4.78
N ASP A 316 -21.25 2.98 4.55
CA ASP A 316 -20.41 4.17 4.71
C ASP A 316 -20.91 5.04 5.84
N LYS A 317 -20.00 5.80 6.44
CA LYS A 317 -20.33 6.82 7.43
C LYS A 317 -19.39 8.01 7.31
N VAL A 318 -19.96 9.21 7.33
CA VAL A 318 -19.21 10.47 7.35
C VAL A 318 -19.55 11.22 8.63
N PHE A 319 -18.51 11.58 9.38
CA PHE A 319 -18.56 12.41 10.57
C PHE A 319 -17.93 13.76 10.18
N GLN A 320 -18.73 14.62 9.56
CA GLN A 320 -18.25 15.83 8.89
C GLN A 320 -17.54 16.78 9.85
N GLU A 321 -18.13 17.04 11.02
CA GLU A 321 -17.58 17.95 12.03
C GLU A 321 -16.34 17.35 12.71
N ALA A 322 -16.28 16.02 12.80
CA ALA A 322 -15.10 15.34 13.31
C ALA A 322 -13.97 15.24 12.27
N GLY A 323 -14.30 15.37 10.98
CA GLY A 323 -13.36 15.25 9.88
C GLY A 323 -13.06 13.81 9.44
N TYR A 324 -14.00 12.86 9.59
CA TYR A 324 -13.78 11.46 9.18
C TYR A 324 -14.79 11.01 8.13
N ALA A 325 -14.31 10.36 7.07
CA ALA A 325 -15.12 9.62 6.13
C ALA A 325 -14.64 8.17 6.08
N ILE A 326 -15.55 7.23 6.31
CA ILE A 326 -15.29 5.80 6.35
C ILE A 326 -16.16 5.16 5.28
N PHE A 327 -15.53 4.58 4.26
CA PHE A 327 -16.21 3.91 3.17
C PHE A 327 -15.94 2.41 3.18
N ARG A 328 -16.97 1.63 2.87
CA ARG A 328 -16.91 0.18 2.83
C ARG A 328 -17.69 -0.36 1.64
N ASP A 329 -17.23 -1.45 1.05
CA ASP A 329 -17.97 -2.07 -0.04
C ASP A 329 -19.22 -2.82 0.46
N ASP A 330 -19.04 -3.76 1.39
CA ASP A 330 -20.11 -4.56 1.98
C ASP A 330 -19.64 -5.20 3.30
N TRP A 331 -20.32 -4.88 4.40
CA TRP A 331 -20.07 -5.50 5.71
C TRP A 331 -20.14 -7.03 5.68
N LYS A 332 -20.97 -7.63 4.81
CA LYS A 332 -21.17 -9.09 4.73
C LYS A 332 -19.94 -9.83 4.22
N LYS A 333 -19.01 -9.14 3.56
CA LYS A 333 -17.70 -9.70 3.16
C LYS A 333 -16.74 -9.86 4.35
N LYS A 334 -17.13 -9.42 5.55
CA LYS A 334 -16.35 -9.60 6.79
C LYS A 334 -14.91 -9.11 6.61
N LYS A 335 -13.91 -9.88 7.01
CA LYS A 335 -12.47 -9.58 6.88
C LYS A 335 -12.00 -9.31 5.44
N GLU A 336 -12.74 -9.76 4.43
CA GLU A 336 -12.39 -9.58 3.00
C GLU A 336 -12.96 -8.29 2.41
N SER A 337 -13.86 -7.62 3.15
CA SER A 337 -14.40 -6.31 2.79
C SER A 337 -13.27 -5.30 2.59
N SER A 338 -13.43 -4.45 1.58
CA SER A 338 -12.60 -3.28 1.40
C SER A 338 -13.10 -2.13 2.26
N TYR A 339 -12.14 -1.39 2.80
CA TYR A 339 -12.35 -0.34 3.78
C TYR A 339 -11.41 0.81 3.47
N VAL A 340 -11.97 2.02 3.36
CA VAL A 340 -11.25 3.26 3.09
C VAL A 340 -11.55 4.24 4.22
N LEU A 341 -10.51 4.74 4.87
CA LEU A 341 -10.60 5.76 5.90
C LEU A 341 -9.92 7.02 5.39
N PHE A 342 -10.65 8.13 5.36
CA PHE A 342 -10.14 9.46 5.04
C PHE A 342 -10.32 10.38 6.25
N ALA A 343 -9.25 11.04 6.68
CA ALA A 343 -9.20 11.89 7.86
C ALA A 343 -8.78 13.33 7.53
N ALA A 344 -9.73 14.25 7.56
CA ALA A 344 -9.55 15.71 7.50
C ALA A 344 -9.81 16.32 8.89
N ALA A 345 -9.11 15.82 9.92
CA ALA A 345 -9.45 16.06 11.32
C ALA A 345 -8.34 16.81 12.09
N TYR A 346 -8.63 18.02 12.58
CA TYR A 346 -7.78 18.78 13.51
C TYR A 346 -8.60 19.56 14.56
N ASN A 347 -8.99 18.89 15.65
CA ASN A 347 -9.98 19.40 16.62
C ASN A 347 -9.40 19.73 18.01
N ALA A 348 -8.19 19.26 18.32
CA ALA A 348 -7.51 19.39 19.59
C ALA A 348 -6.01 19.07 19.44
N ASP A 349 -5.22 19.45 20.45
CA ASP A 349 -3.76 19.26 20.43
C ASP A 349 -3.28 17.93 21.03
N TYR A 350 -4.07 17.32 21.92
CA TYR A 350 -3.71 16.07 22.60
C TYR A 350 -3.85 14.88 21.65
N HIS A 351 -2.85 13.99 21.67
CA HIS A 351 -2.78 12.76 20.85
C HIS A 351 -2.80 12.94 19.32
N LYS A 352 -2.92 14.18 18.84
CA LYS A 352 -2.86 14.54 17.42
C LYS A 352 -1.45 14.39 16.84
N HIS A 353 -1.39 13.81 15.65
CA HIS A 353 -0.23 13.75 14.75
C HIS A 353 -0.38 14.74 13.59
N SER A 354 0.68 14.99 12.81
CA SER A 354 0.61 15.83 11.59
C SER A 354 0.08 15.06 10.37
N ASP A 355 -1.04 14.36 10.53
CA ASP A 355 -1.68 13.43 9.57
C ASP A 355 -2.88 14.07 8.83
N ASP A 356 -2.86 15.38 8.59
CA ASP A 356 -4.00 16.07 7.97
C ASP A 356 -4.27 15.56 6.54
N LEU A 357 -5.54 15.34 6.20
CA LEU A 357 -6.00 14.78 4.92
C LEU A 357 -5.48 13.34 4.65
N ASN A 358 -5.14 12.60 5.69
CA ASN A 358 -4.64 11.23 5.58
C ASN A 358 -5.66 10.26 4.96
N VAL A 359 -5.16 9.27 4.20
CA VAL A 359 -5.95 8.18 3.61
C VAL A 359 -5.36 6.83 4.00
N TYR A 360 -6.22 5.90 4.40
CA TYR A 360 -5.87 4.53 4.78
C TYR A 360 -6.76 3.55 4.00
N ILE A 361 -6.16 2.49 3.44
CA ILE A 361 -6.88 1.52 2.58
C ILE A 361 -6.58 0.09 3.03
N TYR A 362 -7.64 -0.67 3.29
CA TYR A 362 -7.60 -2.08 3.65
C TYR A 362 -8.43 -2.89 2.65
N ARG A 363 -7.94 -4.08 2.28
CA ARG A 363 -8.72 -5.13 1.62
C ARG A 363 -8.05 -6.48 1.83
N ASN A 364 -8.72 -7.38 2.58
CA ASN A 364 -8.13 -8.66 3.01
C ASN A 364 -6.73 -8.50 3.61
N GLY A 365 -6.59 -7.51 4.49
CA GLY A 365 -5.33 -7.02 5.06
C GLY A 365 -5.08 -5.55 4.68
N GLU A 366 -4.22 -4.87 5.44
CA GLU A 366 -3.83 -3.48 5.17
C GLU A 366 -3.08 -3.38 3.84
N ILE A 367 -3.28 -2.33 3.06
CA ILE A 367 -2.50 -2.11 1.83
C ILE A 367 -1.77 -0.77 1.92
N ILE A 368 -2.55 0.32 2.01
CA ILE A 368 -2.05 1.65 2.37
C ILE A 368 -2.29 1.82 3.87
N THR A 369 -1.21 1.90 4.64
CA THR A 369 -1.22 1.85 6.11
C THR A 369 -0.63 3.13 6.72
N GLU A 370 -0.41 3.12 8.03
CA GLU A 370 0.20 4.19 8.81
C GLU A 370 1.47 3.71 9.51
N ALA A 371 2.31 4.65 9.92
CA ALA A 371 3.42 4.32 10.81
C ALA A 371 2.92 3.86 12.20
N GLY A 372 1.84 4.45 12.72
CA GLY A 372 1.38 4.26 14.09
C GLY A 372 2.24 4.96 15.14
N PRO A 373 1.90 4.84 16.44
CA PRO A 373 2.62 5.55 17.50
C PRO A 373 3.86 4.78 18.00
N ASN A 374 5.01 5.46 18.07
CA ASN A 374 6.23 4.91 18.68
C ASN A 374 6.24 5.02 20.22
N GLY A 375 5.44 5.91 20.81
CA GLY A 375 5.40 6.17 22.26
C GLY A 375 5.60 7.66 22.59
N TYR A 376 5.73 7.99 23.88
CA TYR A 376 5.64 9.37 24.39
C TYR A 376 6.99 10.03 24.72
N ASN A 377 8.12 9.39 24.38
CA ASN A 377 9.44 9.97 24.57
C ASN A 377 9.79 10.91 23.43
N TYR A 378 9.37 12.19 23.52
CA TYR A 378 9.63 13.19 22.48
C TYR A 378 11.11 13.52 22.24
N LYS A 379 12.04 12.96 23.02
CA LYS A 379 13.49 13.03 22.73
C LYS A 379 13.92 11.96 21.73
N ASP A 380 13.21 10.84 21.61
CA ASP A 380 13.48 9.79 20.62
C ASP A 380 13.17 10.33 19.21
N PRO A 381 14.14 10.32 18.27
CA PRO A 381 13.91 10.67 16.87
C PRO A 381 12.75 9.91 16.22
N PHE A 382 12.53 8.64 16.58
CA PHE A 382 11.45 7.83 16.02
C PHE A 382 10.08 8.26 16.55
N THR A 383 9.99 8.71 17.80
CA THR A 383 8.78 9.35 18.30
C THR A 383 8.53 10.66 17.56
N LYS A 384 9.55 11.50 17.34
CA LYS A 384 9.38 12.73 16.54
C LYS A 384 8.90 12.43 15.12
N TYR A 385 9.45 11.39 14.49
CA TYR A 385 9.02 10.91 13.17
C TYR A 385 7.55 10.49 13.19
N ALA A 386 7.14 9.63 14.14
CA ALA A 386 5.79 9.09 14.24
C ALA A 386 4.70 10.17 14.31
N TYR A 387 4.98 11.32 14.93
CA TYR A 387 4.04 12.45 15.01
C TYR A 387 4.13 13.44 13.83
N SER A 388 5.09 13.26 12.92
CA SER A 388 5.37 14.20 11.82
C SER A 388 4.67 13.79 10.52
N SER A 389 4.46 14.75 9.60
CA SER A 389 3.86 14.46 8.29
C SER A 389 4.60 13.40 7.47
N PHE A 390 5.89 13.16 7.76
CA PHE A 390 6.70 12.13 7.10
C PHE A 390 6.30 10.69 7.43
N ALA A 391 5.44 10.48 8.44
CA ALA A 391 4.95 9.18 8.88
C ALA A 391 3.52 8.86 8.42
N HIS A 392 2.90 9.75 7.62
CA HIS A 392 1.48 9.69 7.25
C HIS A 392 1.28 9.85 5.74
N ASN A 393 0.09 9.48 5.26
CA ASN A 393 -0.24 9.58 3.83
C ASN A 393 -0.76 10.97 3.46
N THR A 394 0.13 11.97 3.53
CA THR A 394 -0.22 13.39 3.40
C THR A 394 0.80 14.18 2.56
N LEU A 395 0.62 15.50 2.48
CA LEU A 395 1.44 16.47 1.78
C LEU A 395 2.61 16.95 2.65
N VAL A 396 3.78 17.09 2.02
CA VAL A 396 4.96 17.80 2.53
C VAL A 396 5.32 18.91 1.53
N VAL A 397 5.68 20.09 2.03
CA VAL A 397 5.98 21.28 1.23
C VAL A 397 7.42 21.73 1.48
N ASP A 398 8.22 21.94 0.43
CA ASP A 398 9.62 22.39 0.49
C ASP A 398 10.48 21.60 1.48
N GLY A 399 10.24 20.28 1.53
CA GLY A 399 10.92 19.36 2.45
C GLY A 399 10.54 19.52 3.92
N LYS A 400 9.41 20.18 4.24
CA LYS A 400 8.91 20.40 5.61
C LYS A 400 7.45 19.94 5.75
N GLY A 401 7.20 19.14 6.80
CA GLY A 401 5.85 18.82 7.23
C GLY A 401 5.22 19.94 8.09
N LEU A 402 3.95 19.77 8.43
CA LEU A 402 3.28 20.67 9.37
C LEU A 402 3.80 20.47 10.81
N PRO A 403 3.84 21.53 11.64
CA PRO A 403 4.02 21.35 13.07
C PRO A 403 2.91 20.43 13.61
N ARG A 404 3.22 19.62 14.63
CA ARG A 404 2.24 18.71 15.25
C ARG A 404 0.95 19.42 15.62
N THR A 405 1.10 20.61 16.23
CA THR A 405 0.00 21.46 16.66
C THR A 405 0.37 22.93 16.50
N ASP A 406 -0.62 23.77 16.15
CA ASP A 406 -0.49 25.23 16.02
C ASP A 406 -1.78 26.00 16.40
N GLY A 407 -2.81 25.31 16.89
CA GLY A 407 -4.08 25.88 17.31
C GLY A 407 -5.02 26.31 16.17
N LYS A 408 -4.64 26.08 14.90
CA LYS A 408 -5.43 26.47 13.72
C LYS A 408 -6.49 25.41 13.36
N TYR A 409 -7.33 25.06 14.32
CA TYR A 409 -8.31 23.97 14.20
C TYR A 409 -9.31 24.18 13.05
N ASP A 410 -9.69 25.43 12.77
CA ASP A 410 -10.60 25.81 11.69
C ASP A 410 -9.99 25.67 10.28
N LYS A 411 -8.69 25.39 10.18
CA LYS A 411 -7.96 25.29 8.91
C LYS A 411 -7.91 23.89 8.33
N VAL A 412 -8.42 22.87 9.02
CA VAL A 412 -8.55 21.52 8.49
C VAL A 412 -9.96 21.02 8.71
N PHE A 413 -10.69 20.75 7.63
CA PHE A 413 -12.09 20.38 7.72
C PHE A 413 -12.56 19.56 6.52
N MET A 414 -13.66 18.84 6.69
CA MET A 414 -14.38 18.14 5.62
C MET A 414 -15.36 19.11 4.95
N SER A 415 -15.07 19.53 3.72
CA SER A 415 -15.84 20.56 3.01
C SER A 415 -17.10 19.99 2.34
N ASP A 416 -17.05 18.76 1.84
CA ASP A 416 -18.15 18.16 1.08
C ASP A 416 -18.07 16.63 1.13
N TYR A 417 -19.21 15.95 0.96
CA TYR A 417 -19.27 14.50 0.80
C TYR A 417 -20.54 14.04 0.10
N LYS A 418 -20.47 12.86 -0.51
CA LYS A 418 -21.61 12.17 -1.10
C LYS A 418 -21.46 10.68 -0.83
N VAL A 419 -22.55 10.06 -0.35
CA VAL A 419 -22.59 8.63 -0.08
C VAL A 419 -23.63 7.97 -0.98
N SER A 420 -23.29 6.84 -1.59
CA SER A 420 -24.25 5.99 -2.31
C SER A 420 -23.87 4.52 -2.24
N GLU A 421 -24.77 3.64 -2.67
CA GLU A 421 -24.52 2.19 -2.67
C GLU A 421 -23.32 1.78 -3.55
N SER A 422 -23.12 2.45 -4.69
CA SER A 422 -22.09 2.08 -5.68
C SER A 422 -20.81 2.91 -5.57
N GLU A 423 -20.93 4.14 -5.08
CA GLU A 423 -19.86 5.13 -5.10
C GLU A 423 -20.04 6.14 -3.97
N SER A 424 -18.98 6.37 -3.20
CA SER A 424 -18.97 7.35 -2.11
C SER A 424 -17.72 8.21 -2.19
N GLU A 425 -17.83 9.48 -1.85
CA GLU A 425 -16.71 10.42 -1.86
C GLU A 425 -16.79 11.44 -0.74
N ALA A 426 -15.64 11.96 -0.34
CA ALA A 426 -15.53 13.05 0.61
C ALA A 426 -14.33 13.93 0.27
N THR A 427 -14.46 15.21 0.55
CA THR A 427 -13.46 16.23 0.24
C THR A 427 -13.04 16.95 1.50
N GLY A 428 -11.74 16.93 1.78
CA GLY A 428 -11.13 17.65 2.89
C GLY A 428 -10.24 18.78 2.39
N VAL A 429 -10.12 19.82 3.21
CA VAL A 429 -9.32 21.01 2.94
C VAL A 429 -8.33 21.21 4.08
N ASN A 430 -7.10 21.61 3.76
CA ASN A 430 -6.05 21.98 4.68
C ASN A 430 -5.44 23.33 4.27
N LEU A 431 -5.59 24.33 5.15
CA LEU A 431 -5.12 25.70 5.01
C LEU A 431 -4.03 26.05 6.05
N ARG A 432 -3.40 25.04 6.67
CA ARG A 432 -2.37 25.25 7.71
C ARG A 432 -1.02 25.67 7.12
N PHE A 433 -0.72 25.24 5.90
CA PHE A 433 0.46 25.68 5.16
C PHE A 433 0.31 27.17 4.81
N THR A 434 1.35 27.96 5.03
CA THR A 434 1.28 29.41 4.77
C THR A 434 1.29 29.67 3.27
N GLY A 435 0.22 30.29 2.75
CA GLY A 435 0.10 30.63 1.32
C GLY A 435 -0.17 29.45 0.40
N ILE A 436 -0.60 28.31 0.95
CA ILE A 436 -0.92 27.09 0.20
C ILE A 436 -2.27 26.55 0.69
N GLU A 437 -3.16 26.29 -0.25
CA GLU A 437 -4.39 25.53 -0.02
C GLU A 437 -4.20 24.11 -0.56
N HIS A 438 -4.36 23.10 0.30
CA HIS A 438 -4.36 21.71 -0.09
C HIS A 438 -5.78 21.15 0.06
N LYS A 439 -6.38 20.76 -1.06
CA LYS A 439 -7.69 20.11 -1.12
C LYS A 439 -7.51 18.68 -1.60
N ARG A 440 -8.09 17.72 -0.88
CA ARG A 440 -8.08 16.30 -1.24
C ARG A 440 -9.50 15.77 -1.34
N ASN A 441 -9.88 15.26 -2.51
CA ASN A 441 -11.09 14.46 -2.69
C ASN A 441 -10.71 12.97 -2.70
N VAL A 442 -11.39 12.17 -1.88
CA VAL A 442 -11.25 10.72 -1.82
C VAL A 442 -12.57 10.11 -2.26
N LYS A 443 -12.53 9.40 -3.38
CA LYS A 443 -13.69 8.79 -4.02
C LYS A 443 -13.50 7.28 -4.13
N TYR A 444 -14.46 6.51 -3.66
CA TYR A 444 -14.43 5.06 -3.68
C TYR A 444 -15.55 4.49 -4.55
N ASN A 445 -15.17 3.94 -5.71
CA ASN A 445 -16.04 3.13 -6.55
C ASN A 445 -15.98 1.67 -6.07
N LYS A 446 -17.07 1.22 -5.45
CA LYS A 446 -17.18 -0.09 -4.80
C LYS A 446 -17.36 -1.23 -5.81
N LYS A 447 -17.92 -0.93 -6.98
CA LYS A 447 -18.14 -1.93 -8.04
C LYS A 447 -16.83 -2.34 -8.68
N ASP A 448 -16.01 -1.37 -9.05
CA ASP A 448 -14.73 -1.59 -9.74
C ASP A 448 -13.57 -1.72 -8.74
N GLN A 449 -13.84 -1.51 -7.45
CA GLN A 449 -12.87 -1.57 -6.35
C GLN A 449 -11.69 -0.61 -6.57
N VAL A 450 -12.01 0.63 -6.96
CA VAL A 450 -11.04 1.70 -7.23
C VAL A 450 -11.25 2.85 -6.26
N VAL A 451 -10.20 3.21 -5.53
CA VAL A 451 -10.13 4.47 -4.78
C VAL A 451 -9.41 5.50 -5.64
N THR A 452 -10.07 6.60 -5.95
CA THR A 452 -9.48 7.76 -6.64
C THR A 452 -9.23 8.83 -5.60
N VAL A 453 -7.98 9.28 -5.49
CA VAL A 453 -7.61 10.40 -4.63
C VAL A 453 -7.14 11.54 -5.54
N ASN A 454 -7.88 12.65 -5.53
CA ASN A 454 -7.50 13.85 -6.27
C ASN A 454 -6.96 14.90 -5.28
N ASP A 455 -5.68 15.23 -5.44
CA ASP A 455 -4.98 16.26 -4.68
C ASP A 455 -4.86 17.53 -5.53
N VAL A 456 -5.52 18.61 -5.10
CA VAL A 456 -5.40 19.96 -5.65
C VAL A 456 -4.63 20.82 -4.67
N ILE A 457 -3.49 21.34 -5.09
CA ILE A 457 -2.59 22.17 -4.28
C ILE A 457 -2.43 23.52 -4.98
N LEU A 458 -2.90 24.58 -4.35
CA LEU A 458 -2.95 25.93 -4.92
C LEU A 458 -2.01 26.86 -4.15
N SER A 459 -1.19 27.63 -4.87
CA SER A 459 -0.32 28.66 -4.32
C SER A 459 0.02 29.74 -5.34
N GLU A 460 0.20 30.98 -4.87
CA GLU A 460 0.71 32.07 -5.71
C GLU A 460 2.18 31.90 -6.10
N LYS A 461 2.93 31.04 -5.40
CA LYS A 461 4.35 30.80 -5.62
C LYS A 461 4.61 29.37 -6.05
N LYS A 462 5.70 29.16 -6.78
CA LYS A 462 6.16 27.80 -7.10
C LYS A 462 6.79 27.16 -5.86
N HIS A 463 6.39 25.93 -5.58
CA HIS A 463 6.92 25.11 -4.49
C HIS A 463 7.30 23.70 -4.98
N GLU A 464 8.07 23.00 -4.15
CA GLU A 464 8.30 21.56 -4.26
C GLU A 464 7.36 20.83 -3.29
N TYR A 465 6.60 19.88 -3.80
CA TYR A 465 5.61 19.12 -3.05
C TYR A 465 5.99 17.65 -3.02
N LYS A 466 5.61 16.97 -1.94
CA LYS A 466 5.66 15.51 -1.87
C LYS A 466 4.35 14.96 -1.34
N LEU A 467 3.76 14.01 -2.05
CA LEU A 467 2.71 13.15 -1.53
C LEU A 467 3.35 11.84 -1.07
N LEU A 468 3.03 11.43 0.15
CA LEU A 468 3.57 10.21 0.76
C LEU A 468 2.49 9.12 0.79
N TRP A 469 2.89 7.87 0.51
CA TRP A 469 2.04 6.69 0.66
C TRP A 469 2.79 5.54 1.33
N HIS A 470 2.39 5.17 2.54
CA HIS A 470 2.99 4.11 3.35
C HIS A 470 2.31 2.79 3.00
N VAL A 471 3.12 1.81 2.60
CA VAL A 471 2.64 0.49 2.18
C VAL A 471 2.89 -0.52 3.29
N ALA A 472 1.92 -1.40 3.54
CA ALA A 472 2.02 -2.44 4.55
C ALA A 472 3.30 -3.27 4.41
N SER A 473 3.97 -3.56 5.54
CA SER A 473 5.33 -4.16 5.57
C SER A 473 5.44 -5.54 4.90
N ASP A 474 4.33 -6.26 4.72
CA ASP A 474 4.28 -7.57 4.08
C ASP A 474 4.09 -7.50 2.55
N ILE A 475 3.95 -6.29 2.00
CA ILE A 475 3.73 -6.04 0.57
C ILE A 475 5.05 -5.69 -0.12
N GLN A 476 5.30 -6.38 -1.23
CA GLN A 476 6.38 -6.06 -2.17
C GLN A 476 5.92 -4.95 -3.12
N VAL A 477 6.74 -3.91 -3.25
CA VAL A 477 6.44 -2.71 -4.04
C VAL A 477 7.30 -2.69 -5.29
N HIS A 478 6.67 -2.61 -6.45
CA HIS A 478 7.35 -2.53 -7.74
C HIS A 478 6.96 -1.26 -8.49
N VAL A 479 7.93 -0.34 -8.66
CA VAL A 479 7.72 0.92 -9.38
C VAL A 479 7.92 0.71 -10.90
N ARG A 480 7.02 1.28 -11.70
CA ARG A 480 7.00 1.26 -13.18
C ARG A 480 6.64 2.67 -13.69
N ASP A 481 7.61 3.59 -13.73
CA ASP A 481 7.35 4.99 -14.10
C ASP A 481 6.20 5.61 -13.27
N ARG A 482 5.01 5.80 -13.86
CA ARG A 482 3.80 6.31 -13.17
C ARG A 482 2.91 5.24 -12.53
N PHE A 483 3.23 3.97 -12.71
CA PHE A 483 2.51 2.85 -12.12
C PHE A 483 3.32 2.25 -10.97
N ILE A 484 2.62 1.74 -9.96
CA ILE A 484 3.22 0.94 -8.89
C ILE A 484 2.36 -0.31 -8.71
N GLU A 485 3.00 -1.47 -8.69
CA GLU A 485 2.33 -2.74 -8.46
C GLU A 485 2.69 -3.27 -7.06
N LEU A 486 1.65 -3.62 -6.30
CA LEU A 486 1.76 -4.07 -4.92
C LEU A 486 1.38 -5.56 -4.83
N PHE A 487 2.28 -6.38 -4.31
CA PHE A 487 2.09 -7.84 -4.21
C PHE A 487 2.18 -8.34 -2.77
N ARG A 488 1.22 -9.17 -2.37
CA ARG A 488 1.22 -9.95 -1.13
C ARG A 488 1.30 -11.43 -1.48
N SER A 489 2.36 -12.11 -1.05
CA SER A 489 2.57 -13.55 -1.34
C SER A 489 2.42 -13.89 -2.84
N ASN A 490 3.01 -13.06 -3.72
CA ASN A 490 2.92 -13.11 -5.18
C ASN A 490 1.57 -12.79 -5.83
N ASN A 491 0.52 -12.54 -5.04
CA ASN A 491 -0.75 -12.05 -5.58
C ASN A 491 -0.73 -10.53 -5.65
N LYS A 492 -1.11 -9.97 -6.80
CA LYS A 492 -1.27 -8.53 -6.93
C LYS A 492 -2.48 -8.09 -6.11
N VAL A 493 -2.25 -7.25 -5.11
CA VAL A 493 -3.30 -6.74 -4.21
C VAL A 493 -3.73 -5.32 -4.54
N MET A 494 -2.85 -4.56 -5.20
CA MET A 494 -3.16 -3.21 -5.64
C MET A 494 -2.25 -2.76 -6.79
N GLU A 495 -2.79 -1.90 -7.64
CA GLU A 495 -2.06 -1.10 -8.63
C GLU A 495 -2.32 0.38 -8.34
N ILE A 496 -1.25 1.16 -8.26
CA ILE A 496 -1.32 2.61 -8.11
C ILE A 496 -0.93 3.24 -9.44
N GLU A 497 -1.70 4.24 -9.91
CA GLU A 497 -1.36 5.05 -11.08
C GLU A 497 -1.49 6.52 -10.75
N PHE A 498 -0.51 7.32 -11.18
CA PHE A 498 -0.54 8.77 -11.04
C PHE A 498 -0.86 9.45 -12.37
N SER A 499 -1.75 10.43 -12.34
CA SER A 499 -2.11 11.30 -13.46
C SER A 499 -2.00 12.76 -13.04
N THR A 500 -1.11 13.51 -13.68
CA THR A 500 -0.89 14.94 -13.42
C THR A 500 -0.27 15.63 -14.65
N HIS A 501 -0.48 16.93 -14.75
CA HIS A 501 0.23 17.80 -15.71
C HIS A 501 1.56 18.34 -15.15
N ALA A 502 1.71 18.36 -13.81
CA ALA A 502 2.92 18.81 -13.15
C ALA A 502 4.11 17.85 -13.42
N PRO A 503 5.36 18.33 -13.36
CA PRO A 503 6.51 17.44 -13.30
C PRO A 503 6.37 16.48 -12.13
N ILE A 504 6.54 15.18 -12.39
CA ILE A 504 6.36 14.11 -11.41
C ILE A 504 7.59 13.19 -11.39
N ASN A 505 8.03 12.83 -10.19
CA ASN A 505 9.01 11.78 -9.96
C ASN A 505 8.53 10.86 -8.84
N VAL A 506 8.55 9.55 -9.08
CA VAL A 506 8.07 8.53 -8.14
C VAL A 506 9.24 7.67 -7.70
N LYS A 507 9.43 7.55 -6.39
CA LYS A 507 10.47 6.70 -5.79
C LYS A 507 9.93 6.00 -4.55
N THR A 508 10.69 5.04 -4.06
CA THR A 508 10.36 4.30 -2.83
C THR A 508 11.51 4.37 -1.85
N VAL A 509 11.16 4.43 -0.56
CA VAL A 509 12.10 4.45 0.55
C VAL A 509 11.68 3.39 1.55
N ASN A 510 12.64 2.61 2.06
CA ASN A 510 12.38 1.54 3.01
C ASN A 510 13.37 1.64 4.19
N GLY A 511 12.86 1.86 5.40
CA GLY A 511 13.66 1.87 6.63
C GLY A 511 14.83 2.87 6.63
N GLN A 512 14.64 4.08 6.10
CA GLN A 512 15.71 5.08 6.02
C GLN A 512 15.90 5.80 7.35
N GLU A 513 17.15 5.93 7.81
CA GLU A 513 17.50 6.75 8.99
C GLU A 513 18.13 8.09 8.63
N ASN A 514 18.94 8.14 7.56
CA ASN A 514 19.68 9.33 7.13
C ASN A 514 19.29 9.72 5.70
N PRO A 515 19.21 11.02 5.35
CA PRO A 515 19.42 12.19 6.22
C PRO A 515 18.26 12.45 7.19
N ASN A 516 17.08 11.87 6.94
CA ASN A 516 15.90 11.95 7.79
C ASN A 516 15.22 10.58 7.87
N LEU A 517 14.52 10.33 8.98
CA LEU A 517 13.71 9.13 9.17
C LEU A 517 12.55 9.08 8.16
N LEU A 518 12.41 7.95 7.45
CA LEU A 518 11.32 7.70 6.50
C LEU A 518 11.15 6.18 6.28
N GLY A 519 9.92 5.70 6.09
CA GLY A 519 9.65 4.29 5.81
C GLY A 519 9.76 3.40 7.05
N TRP A 520 9.14 3.83 8.17
CA TRP A 520 9.08 3.06 9.42
C TRP A 520 7.65 2.91 9.92
N SER A 521 7.37 1.79 10.60
CA SER A 521 6.14 1.54 11.38
C SER A 521 6.47 1.13 12.79
N PHE A 522 5.45 1.24 13.65
CA PHE A 522 5.43 0.89 15.05
C PHE A 522 4.20 0.01 15.35
N PRO A 523 4.19 -1.28 14.95
CA PRO A 523 3.07 -2.20 15.23
C PRO A 523 2.78 -2.37 16.72
N LYS A 524 3.78 -2.08 17.54
CA LYS A 524 3.70 -1.87 18.98
C LYS A 524 4.58 -0.65 19.28
N MET A 525 4.21 0.14 20.29
CA MET A 525 5.07 1.24 20.75
C MET A 525 6.49 0.71 20.99
N GLU A 526 7.48 1.47 20.51
CA GLU A 526 8.91 1.17 20.54
C GLU A 526 9.38 -0.03 19.67
N ASP A 527 8.48 -0.79 19.03
CA ASP A 527 8.81 -1.86 18.07
C ASP A 527 8.96 -1.29 16.65
N LYS A 528 10.18 -0.88 16.30
CA LYS A 528 10.52 -0.21 15.05
C LYS A 528 10.67 -1.22 13.92
N ARG A 529 9.86 -1.10 12.86
CA ARG A 529 9.95 -1.98 11.68
C ARG A 529 10.02 -1.19 10.39
N PRO A 530 10.91 -1.57 9.45
CA PRO A 530 10.92 -0.94 8.15
C PRO A 530 9.62 -1.26 7.39
N LEU A 531 9.14 -0.28 6.64
CA LEU A 531 8.09 -0.42 5.64
C LEU A 531 8.45 0.40 4.41
N THR A 532 7.76 0.19 3.30
CA THR A 532 8.01 0.96 2.08
C THR A 532 7.11 2.19 2.02
N THR A 533 7.69 3.39 2.01
CA THR A 533 7.00 4.64 1.69
C THR A 533 7.25 4.98 0.21
N ILE A 534 6.19 5.22 -0.53
CA ILE A 534 6.23 5.79 -1.88
C ILE A 534 6.28 7.31 -1.72
N GLU A 535 7.30 7.94 -2.29
CA GLU A 535 7.39 9.40 -2.42
C GLU A 535 7.01 9.80 -3.85
N VAL A 536 6.04 10.69 -3.97
CA VAL A 536 5.62 11.31 -5.23
C VAL A 536 6.05 12.77 -5.18
N ASP A 537 7.21 13.07 -5.76
CA ASP A 537 7.73 14.43 -5.86
C ASP A 537 7.00 15.17 -7.01
N LEU A 538 6.47 16.36 -6.72
CA LEU A 538 5.73 17.23 -7.63
C LEU A 538 6.26 18.67 -7.51
N SER A 539 6.14 19.49 -8.56
CA SER A 539 6.50 20.92 -8.46
C SER A 539 5.55 21.82 -9.26
N GLY A 540 5.26 23.01 -8.75
CA GLY A 540 4.34 23.95 -9.41
C GLY A 540 3.82 25.03 -8.47
N SER A 541 3.11 26.00 -9.03
CA SER A 541 2.25 26.93 -8.27
C SER A 541 0.89 26.29 -8.02
N ASP A 542 0.31 25.72 -9.08
CA ASP A 542 -0.92 24.95 -9.07
C ASP A 542 -0.61 23.51 -9.48
N VAL A 543 -0.94 22.55 -8.62
CA VAL A 543 -0.73 21.13 -8.86
C VAL A 543 -2.04 20.40 -8.69
N ASP A 544 -2.46 19.71 -9.75
CA ASP A 544 -3.54 18.73 -9.73
C ASP A 544 -2.94 17.35 -9.98
N CYS A 545 -3.01 16.47 -8.99
CA CYS A 545 -2.53 15.10 -9.07
C CYS A 545 -3.63 14.12 -8.67
N THR A 546 -4.02 13.27 -9.61
CA THR A 546 -4.95 12.17 -9.34
C THR A 546 -4.18 10.88 -9.16
N THR A 547 -4.37 10.23 -8.01
CA THR A 547 -3.86 8.90 -7.67
C THR A 547 -4.99 7.88 -7.73
N TYR A 548 -4.84 6.86 -8.58
CA TYR A 548 -5.78 5.75 -8.67
C TYR A 548 -5.23 4.54 -7.93
N PHE A 549 -5.90 4.09 -6.88
CA PHE A 549 -5.62 2.83 -6.18
C PHE A 549 -6.63 1.78 -6.64
N ARG A 550 -6.22 0.91 -7.56
CA ARG A 550 -7.04 -0.20 -8.07
C ARG A 550 -6.76 -1.44 -7.25
N MET A 551 -7.78 -2.03 -6.65
CA MET A 551 -7.66 -3.31 -5.93
C MET A 551 -8.16 -4.50 -6.76
N GLU A 552 -8.82 -4.23 -7.90
CA GLU A 552 -9.21 -5.18 -8.95
C GLU A 552 -9.05 -4.51 -10.32
N SER A 553 -9.29 -5.28 -11.39
CA SER A 553 -9.29 -4.79 -12.77
C SER A 553 -8.00 -4.01 -13.11
N PHE A 554 -6.86 -4.59 -12.73
CA PHE A 554 -5.55 -4.00 -12.93
C PHE A 554 -5.29 -3.71 -14.41
N LYS A 555 -4.60 -2.61 -14.72
CA LYS A 555 -4.19 -2.30 -16.10
C LYS A 555 -2.99 -3.14 -16.54
N LEU A 556 -2.10 -3.45 -15.60
CA LEU A 556 -0.87 -4.21 -15.84
C LEU A 556 -1.01 -5.67 -15.39
N GLY A 557 -0.94 -6.60 -16.35
CA GLY A 557 -1.02 -8.05 -16.09
C GLY A 557 -2.39 -8.54 -15.61
N ASP A 558 -2.59 -9.86 -15.60
CA ASP A 558 -3.84 -10.49 -15.13
C ASP A 558 -3.85 -10.76 -13.61
N GLY A 559 -2.79 -10.35 -12.90
CA GLY A 559 -2.62 -10.53 -11.46
C GLY A 559 -2.20 -11.95 -11.02
N SER A 560 -2.01 -12.90 -11.95
CA SER A 560 -1.86 -14.33 -11.64
C SER A 560 -0.44 -14.83 -11.38
N SER A 561 0.58 -13.97 -11.42
CA SER A 561 1.95 -14.32 -11.01
C SER A 561 2.78 -13.05 -10.82
N ASN A 562 3.82 -13.14 -9.98
CA ASN A 562 4.83 -12.09 -9.89
C ASN A 562 5.66 -12.09 -11.19
N PRO A 563 5.52 -11.09 -12.08
CA PRO A 563 6.24 -11.08 -13.36
C PRO A 563 7.75 -10.85 -13.20
N PHE A 564 8.20 -10.51 -11.99
CA PHE A 564 9.55 -10.04 -11.70
C PHE A 564 10.54 -11.14 -11.29
N GLN A 565 10.17 -12.43 -11.23
CA GLN A 565 11.11 -13.49 -10.80
C GLN A 565 12.40 -13.54 -11.64
N LEU A 566 12.33 -13.13 -12.91
CA LEU A 566 13.48 -13.07 -13.82
C LEU A 566 14.12 -11.68 -13.88
N GLU A 567 13.49 -10.64 -13.34
CA GLU A 567 13.85 -9.23 -13.55
C GLU A 567 14.77 -8.71 -12.44
N LYS A 568 15.79 -7.96 -12.84
CA LYS A 568 16.61 -7.14 -11.94
C LYS A 568 16.30 -5.67 -12.18
N THR A 569 16.45 -4.86 -11.13
CA THR A 569 16.37 -3.41 -11.23
C THR A 569 17.77 -2.81 -11.17
N TYR A 570 18.12 -1.98 -12.16
CA TYR A 570 19.31 -1.13 -12.12
C TYR A 570 18.89 0.27 -11.68
N VAL A 571 19.31 0.68 -10.49
CA VAL A 571 18.92 1.96 -9.88
C VAL A 571 19.88 3.05 -10.36
N THR A 572 19.32 4.08 -10.98
CA THR A 572 19.99 5.31 -11.41
C THR A 572 18.96 6.45 -11.35
N ASN A 573 19.22 7.60 -11.97
CA ASN A 573 18.24 8.69 -12.15
C ASN A 573 16.87 8.21 -12.70
N ARG A 574 16.85 7.16 -13.52
CA ARG A 574 15.66 6.41 -13.93
C ARG A 574 15.92 4.91 -13.75
N SER A 575 15.21 4.26 -12.83
CA SER A 575 15.38 2.82 -12.61
C SER A 575 15.01 2.02 -13.86
N LEU A 576 15.88 1.08 -14.25
CA LEU A 576 15.67 0.19 -15.40
C LEU A 576 15.40 -1.23 -14.97
N ARG A 577 14.54 -1.91 -15.72
CA ARG A 577 14.40 -3.36 -15.63
C ARG A 577 15.21 -4.07 -16.69
N TYR A 578 15.89 -5.12 -16.27
CA TYR A 578 16.66 -5.94 -17.16
C TYR A 578 16.73 -7.39 -16.70
N HIS A 579 17.00 -8.28 -17.65
CA HIS A 579 17.43 -9.64 -17.40
C HIS A 579 18.84 -9.82 -17.96
N PHE A 580 19.75 -10.39 -17.17
CA PHE A 580 21.12 -10.65 -17.59
C PHE A 580 21.46 -12.12 -17.44
N GLU A 581 21.83 -12.74 -18.55
CA GLU A 581 22.36 -14.10 -18.62
C GLU A 581 23.87 -14.03 -18.84
N PRO A 582 24.71 -14.43 -17.85
CA PRO A 582 26.15 -14.49 -18.05
C PRO A 582 26.51 -15.57 -19.07
N ALA A 583 27.65 -15.38 -19.74
CA ALA A 583 28.20 -16.39 -20.62
C ALA A 583 28.39 -17.72 -19.87
N LYS A 584 28.01 -18.83 -20.52
CA LYS A 584 28.17 -20.20 -20.00
C LYS A 584 29.45 -20.87 -20.51
N ASP A 585 30.11 -20.25 -21.48
CA ASP A 585 31.32 -20.74 -22.13
C ASP A 585 32.38 -19.64 -22.16
N ASP A 586 33.55 -19.93 -21.58
CA ASP A 586 34.67 -18.99 -21.45
C ASP A 586 35.15 -18.43 -22.78
N ARG A 587 34.94 -19.13 -23.90
CA ARG A 587 35.31 -18.68 -25.25
C ARG A 587 34.51 -17.45 -25.70
N PHE A 588 33.34 -17.23 -25.11
CA PHE A 588 32.43 -16.14 -25.47
C PHE A 588 32.19 -15.15 -24.32
N LYS A 589 32.97 -15.24 -23.24
CA LYS A 589 32.82 -14.37 -22.06
C LYS A 589 33.10 -12.89 -22.36
N ASP A 590 33.87 -12.61 -23.40
CA ASP A 590 34.18 -11.26 -23.87
C ASP A 590 33.13 -10.69 -24.81
N ARG A 591 32.05 -11.42 -25.10
CA ARG A 591 30.95 -11.04 -26.01
C ARG A 591 29.70 -10.65 -25.24
N LEU A 592 29.05 -9.58 -25.68
CA LEU A 592 27.78 -9.11 -25.12
C LEU A 592 26.75 -8.86 -26.20
N PHE A 593 25.57 -9.46 -26.05
CA PHE A 593 24.39 -9.16 -26.84
C PHE A 593 23.41 -8.33 -26.01
N VAL A 594 23.21 -7.07 -26.40
CA VAL A 594 22.23 -6.17 -25.80
C VAL A 594 20.95 -6.22 -26.63
N VAL A 595 19.87 -6.69 -26.02
CA VAL A 595 18.61 -7.00 -26.70
C VAL A 595 17.54 -6.02 -26.26
N PHE A 596 16.96 -5.31 -27.22
CA PHE A 596 15.90 -4.33 -27.02
C PHE A 596 14.53 -4.88 -27.42
N SER A 597 13.54 -4.65 -26.56
CA SER A 597 12.15 -5.05 -26.79
C SER A 597 11.52 -4.38 -28.03
N ALA A 598 10.68 -5.16 -28.71
CA ALA A 598 9.78 -4.70 -29.76
C ALA A 598 8.59 -3.92 -29.17
N LEU A 599 7.76 -3.35 -30.04
CA LEU A 599 6.53 -2.67 -29.63
C LEU A 599 5.45 -3.70 -29.26
N THR A 600 4.74 -3.43 -28.17
CA THR A 600 3.67 -4.28 -27.61
C THR A 600 2.38 -3.49 -27.43
N PRO A 601 1.22 -4.17 -27.27
CA PRO A 601 -0.02 -3.49 -26.92
C PRO A 601 0.08 -2.68 -25.62
N THR A 602 -0.80 -1.69 -25.43
CA THR A 602 -0.87 -0.85 -24.23
C THR A 602 -0.83 -1.69 -22.95
N ASN A 603 -0.02 -1.25 -21.99
CA ASN A 603 0.15 -1.84 -20.66
C ASN A 603 0.67 -3.29 -20.68
N LYS A 604 1.31 -3.72 -21.77
CA LYS A 604 2.02 -5.00 -21.85
C LYS A 604 3.48 -4.74 -22.17
N PHE A 605 4.38 -5.31 -21.38
CA PHE A 605 5.83 -5.18 -21.57
C PHE A 605 6.46 -6.57 -21.54
N ILE A 606 7.29 -6.89 -22.53
CA ILE A 606 7.93 -8.21 -22.65
C ILE A 606 9.40 -8.07 -23.04
N TYR A 607 10.20 -9.04 -22.63
CA TYR A 607 11.51 -9.27 -23.24
C TYR A 607 11.34 -10.04 -24.55
N ASN A 608 12.01 -9.58 -25.61
CA ASN A 608 12.02 -10.28 -26.89
C ASN A 608 13.25 -11.20 -27.02
N TYR A 609 13.11 -12.24 -27.84
CA TYR A 609 14.18 -13.13 -28.29
C TYR A 609 14.88 -14.00 -27.24
N MET A 610 14.46 -14.00 -25.97
CA MET A 610 15.07 -14.86 -24.93
C MET A 610 15.17 -16.33 -25.37
N ARG A 611 14.05 -16.89 -25.86
CA ARG A 611 14.02 -18.27 -26.39
C ARG A 611 14.89 -18.46 -27.62
N SER A 612 14.92 -17.49 -28.53
CA SER A 612 15.71 -17.56 -29.77
C SER A 612 17.22 -17.54 -29.50
N LEU A 613 17.64 -16.91 -28.39
CA LEU A 613 19.04 -16.79 -27.99
C LEU A 613 19.43 -17.77 -26.87
N GLU A 614 18.56 -18.71 -26.51
CA GLU A 614 18.78 -19.65 -25.39
C GLU A 614 20.05 -20.49 -25.57
N GLU A 615 20.28 -20.99 -26.80
CA GLU A 615 21.45 -21.81 -27.13
C GLU A 615 22.76 -21.00 -27.25
N ILE A 616 22.68 -19.67 -27.32
CA ILE A 616 23.86 -18.81 -27.43
C ILE A 616 24.53 -18.71 -26.06
N GLN A 617 25.78 -19.17 -25.98
CA GLN A 617 26.53 -19.30 -24.72
C GLN A 617 27.28 -18.03 -24.28
N ALA A 618 27.04 -16.89 -24.94
CA ALA A 618 27.65 -15.59 -24.64
C ALA A 618 26.83 -14.79 -23.60
N ASN A 619 27.36 -13.65 -23.12
CA ASN A 619 26.60 -12.77 -22.25
C ASN A 619 25.43 -12.15 -23.01
N LYS A 620 24.24 -12.14 -22.40
CA LYS A 620 23.01 -11.56 -22.97
C LYS A 620 22.37 -10.62 -21.97
N LEU A 621 22.17 -9.38 -22.36
CA LEU A 621 21.50 -8.34 -21.59
C LEU A 621 20.20 -7.98 -22.28
N PHE A 622 19.07 -8.36 -21.69
CA PHE A 622 17.74 -7.97 -22.16
C PHE A 622 17.26 -6.78 -21.35
N ILE A 623 16.92 -5.68 -22.01
CA ILE A 623 16.46 -4.45 -21.35
C ILE A 623 14.99 -4.28 -21.66
N LEU A 624 14.17 -4.09 -20.62
CA LEU A 624 12.73 -3.86 -20.79
C LEU A 624 12.48 -2.36 -21.01
N ASP A 625 11.62 -2.03 -21.98
CA ASP A 625 11.09 -0.68 -22.16
C ASP A 625 9.66 -0.60 -21.65
N ASP A 626 9.55 -0.23 -20.38
CA ASP A 626 8.32 -0.20 -19.59
C ASP A 626 7.95 1.22 -19.12
N PHE A 627 8.46 2.21 -19.84
CA PHE A 627 8.18 3.62 -19.63
C PHE A 627 6.93 4.05 -20.42
N GLY A 628 6.11 4.93 -19.84
CA GLY A 628 4.81 5.24 -20.42
C GLY A 628 3.88 4.02 -20.49
N ASP A 629 2.90 4.05 -21.39
CA ASP A 629 1.91 2.99 -21.54
C ASP A 629 2.26 1.94 -22.62
N GLN A 630 3.24 2.22 -23.49
CA GLN A 630 3.71 1.32 -24.57
C GLN A 630 5.24 1.33 -24.79
N GLY A 631 6.01 1.92 -23.88
CA GLY A 631 7.45 2.11 -24.03
C GLY A 631 7.82 3.48 -24.62
N SER A 632 9.07 3.88 -24.42
CA SER A 632 9.63 5.19 -24.73
C SER A 632 10.70 5.18 -25.83
N TYR A 633 10.84 4.06 -26.56
CA TYR A 633 11.95 3.84 -27.49
C TYR A 633 13.34 3.92 -26.80
N TYR A 634 13.37 3.80 -25.47
CA TYR A 634 14.54 4.01 -24.61
C TYR A 634 15.15 5.42 -24.72
N ILE A 635 14.35 6.42 -25.12
CA ILE A 635 14.82 7.80 -25.32
C ILE A 635 14.68 8.59 -24.03
N GLY A 636 13.44 8.82 -23.60
CA GLY A 636 13.15 9.91 -22.68
C GLY A 636 11.69 10.26 -22.48
N ASN A 637 11.42 11.12 -21.50
CA ASN A 637 10.11 11.74 -21.29
C ASN A 637 10.22 13.25 -21.53
N LYS A 638 9.33 13.84 -22.34
CA LYS A 638 9.31 15.29 -22.66
C LYS A 638 10.70 15.85 -23.03
N ARG A 639 11.41 15.16 -23.92
CA ARG A 639 12.76 15.50 -24.42
C ARG A 639 13.86 15.43 -23.34
N ASP A 640 13.58 14.88 -22.16
CA ASP A 640 14.62 14.51 -21.19
C ASP A 640 15.30 13.22 -21.70
N PHE A 641 16.59 13.22 -22.04
CA PHE A 641 17.28 11.99 -22.50
C PHE A 641 17.67 11.08 -21.33
N SER A 642 16.86 11.08 -20.26
CA SER A 642 17.21 10.46 -18.98
C SER A 642 17.16 8.94 -19.05
N ILE A 643 16.22 8.39 -19.82
CA ILE A 643 16.08 6.94 -20.06
C ILE A 643 17.25 6.44 -20.91
N GLU A 644 17.59 7.14 -21.99
CA GLU A 644 18.73 6.79 -22.84
C GLU A 644 20.04 6.74 -22.02
N THR A 645 20.25 7.75 -21.18
CA THR A 645 21.42 7.84 -20.29
C THR A 645 21.46 6.67 -19.31
N ALA A 646 20.31 6.29 -18.72
CA ALA A 646 20.21 5.15 -17.83
C ALA A 646 20.57 3.85 -18.54
N VAL A 647 20.09 3.65 -19.77
CA VAL A 647 20.33 2.43 -20.57
C VAL A 647 21.79 2.31 -20.93
N ALA A 648 22.40 3.42 -21.37
CA ALA A 648 23.83 3.46 -21.64
C ALA A 648 24.67 3.15 -20.39
N SER A 649 24.30 3.73 -19.24
CA SER A 649 24.93 3.45 -17.94
C SER A 649 24.85 1.96 -17.57
N LEU A 650 23.69 1.32 -17.74
CA LEU A 650 23.52 -0.12 -17.50
C LEU A 650 24.42 -0.96 -18.41
N ILE A 651 24.47 -0.66 -19.71
CA ILE A 651 25.31 -1.40 -20.67
C ILE A 651 26.78 -1.26 -20.27
N GLN A 652 27.24 -0.04 -19.97
CA GLN A 652 28.62 0.22 -19.53
C GLN A 652 28.96 -0.47 -18.20
N TYR A 653 28.02 -0.50 -17.25
CA TYR A 653 28.17 -1.24 -16.00
C TYR A 653 28.38 -2.74 -16.24
N ILE A 654 27.57 -3.36 -17.09
CA ILE A 654 27.72 -4.78 -17.46
C ILE A 654 29.04 -5.02 -18.18
N MET A 655 29.41 -4.13 -19.11
CA MET A 655 30.69 -4.21 -19.81
C MET A 655 31.89 -4.18 -18.85
N SER A 656 31.90 -3.20 -17.95
CA SER A 656 32.96 -3.05 -16.95
C SER A 656 33.02 -4.22 -15.98
N LYS A 657 31.87 -4.78 -15.58
CA LYS A 657 31.79 -5.89 -14.63
C LYS A 657 32.32 -7.21 -15.20
N HIS A 658 32.31 -7.35 -16.53
CA HIS A 658 32.65 -8.59 -17.24
C HIS A 658 33.83 -8.41 -18.22
N ASP A 659 34.59 -7.33 -18.10
CA ASP A 659 35.77 -7.01 -18.94
C ASP A 659 35.49 -7.04 -20.46
N ILE A 660 34.32 -6.53 -20.88
CA ILE A 660 33.90 -6.52 -22.29
C ILE A 660 34.26 -5.19 -22.94
N LEU A 661 34.99 -5.26 -24.06
CA LEU A 661 35.34 -4.11 -24.89
C LEU A 661 34.17 -3.67 -25.79
N HIS A 662 34.06 -2.37 -26.09
CA HIS A 662 33.03 -1.79 -26.98
C HIS A 662 32.89 -2.54 -28.32
N LYS A 663 34.02 -2.90 -28.95
CA LYS A 663 34.06 -3.67 -30.21
C LYS A 663 33.44 -5.06 -30.14
N ASN A 664 33.23 -5.60 -28.94
CA ASN A 664 32.64 -6.91 -28.70
C ASN A 664 31.17 -6.85 -28.26
N VAL A 665 30.59 -5.66 -28.20
CA VAL A 665 29.17 -5.45 -27.91
C VAL A 665 28.39 -5.50 -29.22
N THR A 666 27.27 -6.23 -29.21
CA THR A 666 26.31 -6.32 -30.32
C THR A 666 24.94 -5.89 -29.84
N THR A 667 24.34 -4.87 -30.46
CA THR A 667 22.96 -4.47 -30.18
C THR A 667 21.99 -5.16 -31.14
N VAL A 668 20.84 -5.58 -30.61
CA VAL A 668 19.89 -6.44 -31.33
C VAL A 668 18.45 -6.01 -31.07
N GLY A 669 17.63 -5.94 -32.13
CA GLY A 669 16.19 -5.79 -32.01
C GLY A 669 15.45 -5.65 -33.34
N SER A 670 14.12 -5.68 -33.33
CA SER A 670 13.28 -5.39 -34.51
C SER A 670 12.27 -4.28 -34.25
N SER A 671 11.80 -3.62 -35.31
CA SER A 671 10.85 -2.50 -35.26
C SER A 671 11.33 -1.42 -34.28
N LYS A 672 10.65 -1.22 -33.14
CA LYS A 672 11.10 -0.35 -32.04
C LYS A 672 12.48 -0.75 -31.50
N GLY A 673 12.68 -2.03 -31.23
CA GLY A 673 13.96 -2.55 -30.77
C GLY A 673 15.06 -2.43 -31.83
N GLY A 674 14.69 -2.47 -33.12
CA GLY A 674 15.61 -2.25 -34.23
C GLY A 674 16.10 -0.80 -34.30
N TYR A 675 15.19 0.16 -34.07
CA TYR A 675 15.55 1.56 -33.89
C TYR A 675 16.51 1.74 -32.70
N ALA A 676 16.18 1.17 -31.54
CA ALA A 676 17.04 1.25 -30.36
C ALA A 676 18.41 0.61 -30.61
N ALA A 677 18.46 -0.54 -31.28
CA ALA A 677 19.71 -1.19 -31.63
C ALA A 677 20.62 -0.29 -32.48
N LEU A 678 20.04 0.41 -33.46
CA LEU A 678 20.77 1.40 -34.28
C LEU A 678 21.19 2.63 -33.45
N LEU A 679 20.27 3.22 -32.68
CA LEU A 679 20.52 4.40 -31.85
C LEU A 679 21.70 4.16 -30.90
N PHE A 680 21.64 3.12 -30.07
CA PHE A 680 22.70 2.83 -29.09
C PHE A 680 23.98 2.32 -29.77
N GLY A 681 23.85 1.49 -30.81
CA GLY A 681 25.02 0.94 -31.50
C GLY A 681 25.87 2.01 -32.18
N ILE A 682 25.23 2.99 -32.83
CA ILE A 682 25.91 4.10 -33.50
C ILE A 682 26.41 5.12 -32.47
N LYS A 683 25.53 5.62 -31.58
CA LYS A 683 25.84 6.72 -30.65
C LYS A 683 26.96 6.38 -29.66
N TYR A 684 27.10 5.11 -29.27
CA TYR A 684 28.10 4.65 -28.30
C TYR A 684 29.21 3.78 -28.93
N HIS A 685 29.34 3.79 -30.26
CA HIS A 685 30.43 3.12 -30.99
C HIS A 685 30.60 1.62 -30.63
N PHE A 686 29.51 0.87 -30.55
CA PHE A 686 29.56 -0.57 -30.33
C PHE A 686 30.02 -1.33 -31.58
N GLY A 687 30.42 -2.59 -31.42
CA GLY A 687 31.05 -3.36 -32.50
C GLY A 687 30.10 -3.76 -33.63
N ASN A 688 28.87 -4.17 -33.30
CA ASN A 688 27.93 -4.72 -34.28
C ASN A 688 26.49 -4.31 -33.97
N ILE A 689 25.67 -4.18 -35.01
CA ILE A 689 24.22 -3.97 -34.91
C ILE A 689 23.52 -5.04 -35.75
N ILE A 690 22.45 -5.62 -35.20
CA ILE A 690 21.51 -6.50 -35.90
C ILE A 690 20.10 -5.92 -35.73
N ALA A 691 19.56 -5.33 -36.79
CA ALA A 691 18.26 -4.66 -36.76
C ALA A 691 17.27 -5.27 -37.77
N GLY A 692 16.04 -5.57 -37.32
CA GLY A 692 14.95 -6.03 -38.19
C GLY A 692 13.94 -4.91 -38.43
N ALA A 693 13.69 -4.54 -39.69
CA ALA A 693 12.74 -3.50 -40.12
C ALA A 693 12.68 -2.27 -39.17
N PRO A 694 13.82 -1.59 -38.89
CA PRO A 694 13.87 -0.47 -37.95
C PRO A 694 13.08 0.75 -38.44
N GLN A 695 12.44 1.46 -37.50
CA GLN A 695 11.65 2.68 -37.76
C GLN A 695 12.53 3.92 -37.67
N SER A 696 13.29 4.27 -38.71
CA SER A 696 14.26 5.38 -38.67
C SER A 696 13.63 6.79 -38.52
N LYS A 697 12.36 6.94 -38.91
CA LYS A 697 11.58 8.19 -38.82
C LYS A 697 10.44 8.01 -37.83
N ILE A 698 10.79 7.97 -36.54
CA ILE A 698 9.84 7.61 -35.49
C ILE A 698 8.70 8.62 -35.30
N GLY A 699 8.91 9.90 -35.59
CA GLY A 699 7.85 10.91 -35.53
C GLY A 699 6.79 10.63 -36.60
N HIS A 700 7.22 10.46 -37.85
CA HIS A 700 6.32 10.08 -38.93
C HIS A 700 5.64 8.73 -38.68
N PHE A 701 6.38 7.74 -38.16
CA PHE A 701 5.81 6.43 -37.84
C PHE A 701 4.70 6.55 -36.78
N LEU A 702 5.02 7.14 -35.62
CA LEU A 702 4.11 7.19 -34.47
C LEU A 702 2.90 8.08 -34.73
N ILE A 703 3.07 9.22 -35.40
CA ILE A 703 2.00 10.21 -35.57
C ILE A 703 1.20 9.93 -36.85
N ASN A 704 1.87 9.62 -37.96
CA ASN A 704 1.25 9.61 -39.29
C ASN A 704 0.99 8.21 -39.87
N GLN A 705 1.72 7.17 -39.45
CA GLN A 705 1.59 5.82 -40.04
C GLN A 705 0.87 4.82 -39.13
N ALA A 706 1.26 4.73 -37.85
CA ALA A 706 0.81 3.69 -36.94
C ALA A 706 -0.27 4.15 -35.94
N GLY A 707 -0.46 5.46 -35.76
CA GLY A 707 -1.49 5.99 -34.86
C GLY A 707 -1.18 5.79 -33.38
N HIS A 708 0.06 6.04 -32.96
CA HIS A 708 0.54 5.96 -31.57
C HIS A 708 0.95 7.34 -31.01
N PRO A 709 0.06 8.36 -31.00
CA PRO A 709 0.39 9.69 -30.50
C PRO A 709 0.67 9.69 -28.99
N ASN A 710 0.23 8.67 -28.24
CA ASN A 710 0.57 8.47 -26.84
C ASN A 710 2.08 8.32 -26.62
N ILE A 711 2.76 7.53 -27.46
CA ILE A 711 4.21 7.34 -27.38
C ILE A 711 4.94 8.62 -27.81
N ALA A 712 4.49 9.25 -28.90
CA ALA A 712 5.05 10.52 -29.35
C ALA A 712 4.95 11.57 -28.24
N THR A 713 3.75 11.78 -27.69
CA THR A 713 3.50 12.74 -26.59
C THR A 713 4.35 12.45 -25.37
N TYR A 714 4.55 11.17 -25.02
CA TYR A 714 5.45 10.80 -23.92
C TYR A 714 6.88 11.27 -24.19
N ILE A 715 7.43 11.01 -25.38
CA ILE A 715 8.83 11.28 -25.71
C ILE A 715 9.07 12.77 -26.00
N SER A 716 8.25 13.43 -26.82
CA SER A 716 8.48 14.82 -27.29
C SER A 716 7.73 15.87 -26.48
N GLY A 717 6.72 15.48 -25.68
CA GLY A 717 5.83 16.37 -24.94
C GLY A 717 4.57 16.79 -25.70
N GLY A 718 4.43 16.37 -26.96
CA GLY A 718 3.29 16.63 -27.83
C GLY A 718 3.31 15.74 -29.07
N ALA A 719 2.40 15.96 -30.01
CA ALA A 719 2.28 15.18 -31.24
C ALA A 719 2.02 16.07 -32.47
N ASP A 720 2.50 17.31 -32.45
CA ASP A 720 2.38 18.24 -33.58
C ASP A 720 3.47 18.05 -34.64
N GLU A 721 3.49 18.89 -35.68
CA GLU A 721 4.47 18.81 -36.77
C GLU A 721 5.92 19.07 -36.29
N ALA A 722 6.10 19.96 -35.31
CA ALA A 722 7.42 20.24 -34.74
C ALA A 722 7.93 19.07 -33.90
N ASP A 723 7.04 18.41 -33.14
CA ASP A 723 7.31 17.19 -32.41
C ASP A 723 7.65 16.03 -33.35
N CYS A 724 6.89 15.88 -34.44
CA CYS A 724 7.14 14.91 -35.49
C CYS A 724 8.55 15.06 -36.08
N TYR A 725 8.91 16.30 -36.47
CA TYR A 725 10.23 16.60 -36.99
C TYR A 725 11.34 16.32 -35.97
N TYR A 726 11.15 16.75 -34.72
CA TYR A 726 12.11 16.48 -33.64
C TYR A 726 12.38 14.98 -33.48
N LEU A 727 11.33 14.17 -33.36
CA LEU A 727 11.43 12.72 -33.18
C LEU A 727 12.17 12.04 -34.33
N ASP A 728 11.87 12.44 -35.56
CA ASP A 728 12.56 11.95 -36.75
C ASP A 728 14.06 12.27 -36.74
N GLN A 729 14.45 13.47 -36.29
CA GLN A 729 15.84 13.90 -36.34
C GLN A 729 16.75 13.20 -35.33
N ILE A 730 16.22 12.58 -34.27
CA ILE A 730 17.03 11.99 -33.18
C ILE A 730 18.12 11.04 -33.72
N ILE A 731 17.74 10.08 -34.57
CA ILE A 731 18.70 9.09 -35.09
C ILE A 731 19.50 9.61 -36.30
N TYR A 732 19.01 10.62 -37.01
CA TYR A 732 19.75 11.21 -38.13
C TYR A 732 20.86 12.14 -37.63
N GLN A 733 20.65 12.85 -36.53
CA GLN A 733 21.65 13.76 -35.94
C GLN A 733 22.90 13.03 -35.46
N ILE A 734 22.77 11.79 -34.97
CA ILE A 734 23.93 10.99 -34.51
C ILE A 734 24.82 10.51 -35.67
N LEU A 735 24.36 10.56 -36.92
CA LEU A 735 25.15 10.16 -38.09
C LEU A 735 26.30 11.13 -38.41
N ASN A 736 26.33 12.32 -37.79
CA ASN A 736 27.40 13.30 -37.96
C ASN A 736 28.68 12.98 -37.17
N GLN A 737 28.71 11.85 -36.45
CA GLN A 737 29.89 11.37 -35.73
C GLN A 737 30.92 10.72 -36.69
N PRO A 738 32.23 10.66 -36.32
CA PRO A 738 33.26 10.05 -37.16
C PRO A 738 32.97 8.57 -37.49
N SER A 739 33.03 8.22 -38.77
CA SER A 739 32.70 6.87 -39.26
C SER A 739 33.81 5.84 -39.09
N ASP A 740 35.03 6.25 -38.71
CA ASP A 740 36.16 5.34 -38.49
C ASP A 740 35.95 4.38 -37.30
N LEU A 741 35.04 4.73 -36.39
CA LEU A 741 34.62 3.92 -35.25
C LEU A 741 33.22 3.31 -35.47
N SER A 742 32.77 3.19 -36.72
CA SER A 742 31.41 2.74 -37.02
C SER A 742 31.17 1.26 -36.70
N PRO A 743 29.99 0.91 -36.14
CA PRO A 743 29.56 -0.47 -35.98
C PRO A 743 29.43 -1.18 -37.34
N LYS A 744 29.55 -2.51 -37.35
CA LYS A 744 29.05 -3.32 -38.47
C LYS A 744 27.52 -3.38 -38.43
N ILE A 745 26.86 -2.74 -39.38
CA ILE A 745 25.40 -2.61 -39.41
C ILE A 745 24.79 -3.72 -40.28
N ASN A 746 24.00 -4.62 -39.67
CA ASN A 746 23.25 -5.67 -40.36
C ASN A 746 21.75 -5.37 -40.24
N ILE A 747 21.05 -5.26 -41.37
CA ILE A 747 19.62 -4.96 -41.41
C ILE A 747 18.88 -6.01 -42.23
N LEU A 748 17.77 -6.54 -41.70
CA LEU A 748 16.81 -7.36 -42.44
C LEU A 748 15.50 -6.60 -42.61
N VAL A 749 14.91 -6.64 -43.80
CA VAL A 749 13.56 -6.11 -44.05
C VAL A 749 12.87 -6.85 -45.19
N GLY A 750 11.55 -7.00 -45.13
CA GLY A 750 10.77 -7.57 -46.23
C GLY A 750 10.49 -6.54 -47.33
N ASN A 751 10.51 -6.93 -48.60
CA ASN A 751 10.23 -6.01 -49.71
C ASN A 751 8.77 -5.50 -49.76
N LYS A 752 7.83 -6.19 -49.08
CA LYS A 752 6.43 -5.78 -48.92
C LYS A 752 6.16 -5.14 -47.56
N ASP A 753 7.18 -5.01 -46.70
CA ASP A 753 7.07 -4.25 -45.48
C ASP A 753 7.03 -2.75 -45.81
N HIS A 754 6.02 -2.03 -45.34
CA HIS A 754 5.97 -0.58 -45.45
C HIS A 754 7.20 0.13 -44.85
N HIS A 755 7.88 -0.48 -43.87
CA HIS A 755 9.14 0.04 -43.33
C HIS A 755 10.27 0.04 -44.38
N TYR A 756 10.22 -0.84 -45.39
CA TYR A 756 11.27 -0.92 -46.41
C TYR A 756 11.47 0.43 -47.11
N VAL A 757 10.38 0.98 -47.66
CA VAL A 757 10.41 2.23 -48.43
C VAL A 757 10.44 3.45 -47.50
N ASN A 758 9.73 3.42 -46.39
CA ASN A 758 9.53 4.62 -45.56
C ASN A 758 10.65 4.85 -44.54
N HIS A 759 11.35 3.79 -44.13
CA HIS A 759 12.31 3.85 -43.02
C HIS A 759 13.68 3.27 -43.38
N VAL A 760 13.73 2.04 -43.87
CA VAL A 760 14.99 1.30 -44.03
C VAL A 760 15.82 1.86 -45.18
N ILE A 761 15.24 2.01 -46.38
CA ILE A 761 15.97 2.56 -47.53
C ILE A 761 16.48 3.99 -47.27
N PRO A 762 15.62 4.95 -46.84
CA PRO A 762 16.07 6.32 -46.57
C PRO A 762 17.19 6.41 -45.54
N PHE A 763 17.19 5.53 -44.53
CA PHE A 763 18.23 5.51 -43.50
C PHE A 763 19.52 4.83 -43.98
N CYS A 764 19.41 3.74 -44.75
CA CYS A 764 20.57 3.09 -45.37
C CYS A 764 21.31 4.04 -46.32
N ASP A 765 20.57 4.85 -47.08
CA ASP A 765 21.16 5.83 -47.99
C ASP A 765 21.88 6.93 -47.21
N ALA A 766 21.27 7.47 -46.15
CA ALA A 766 21.92 8.44 -45.26
C ALA A 766 23.17 7.87 -44.57
N LEU A 767 23.13 6.61 -44.13
CA LEU A 767 24.29 5.91 -43.56
C LEU A 767 25.44 5.82 -44.58
N ARG A 768 25.15 5.41 -45.82
CA ARG A 768 26.15 5.28 -46.88
C ARG A 768 26.75 6.63 -47.26
N GLU A 769 25.93 7.67 -47.35
CA GLU A 769 26.38 9.05 -47.62
C GLU A 769 27.37 9.54 -46.55
N LYS A 770 27.18 9.12 -45.29
CA LYS A 770 28.05 9.44 -44.15
C LYS A 770 29.21 8.45 -43.97
N GLY A 771 29.40 7.51 -44.90
CA GLY A 771 30.52 6.56 -44.92
C GLY A 771 30.36 5.31 -44.06
N TYR A 772 29.16 5.02 -43.54
CA TYR A 772 28.89 3.80 -42.77
C TYR A 772 28.75 2.58 -43.69
N LYS A 773 29.22 1.43 -43.22
CA LYS A 773 29.05 0.15 -43.92
C LYS A 773 27.78 -0.55 -43.45
N VAL A 774 26.85 -0.75 -44.38
CA VAL A 774 25.54 -1.36 -44.13
C VAL A 774 25.37 -2.63 -44.97
N ASP A 775 25.16 -3.74 -44.29
CA ASP A 775 24.72 -5.01 -44.86
C ASP A 775 23.19 -5.09 -44.79
N LEU A 776 22.53 -4.77 -45.90
CA LEU A 776 21.07 -4.77 -46.02
C LEU A 776 20.60 -6.04 -46.74
N GLU A 777 19.83 -6.86 -46.03
CA GLU A 777 19.18 -8.04 -46.55
C GLU A 777 17.69 -7.79 -46.78
N VAL A 778 17.23 -8.01 -48.02
CA VAL A 778 15.84 -7.76 -48.44
C VAL A 778 15.14 -9.08 -48.77
N GLU A 779 14.23 -9.49 -47.90
CA GLU A 779 13.48 -10.74 -48.06
C GLU A 779 12.28 -10.55 -49.01
N GLN A 780 12.18 -11.41 -50.01
CA GLN A 780 11.17 -11.27 -51.06
C GLN A 780 9.82 -11.84 -50.63
N GLY A 781 8.77 -11.03 -50.72
CA GLY A 781 7.39 -11.41 -50.42
C GLY A 781 6.98 -11.24 -48.96
N THR A 782 7.90 -10.87 -48.09
CA THR A 782 7.72 -10.70 -46.63
C THR A 782 7.09 -9.34 -46.32
N THR A 783 6.02 -9.35 -45.51
CA THR A 783 5.35 -8.18 -44.94
C THR A 783 5.88 -7.85 -43.54
N HIS A 784 5.41 -6.76 -42.92
CA HIS A 784 5.82 -6.44 -41.54
C HIS A 784 5.46 -7.53 -40.53
N ASP A 785 4.29 -8.16 -40.67
CA ASP A 785 3.82 -9.19 -39.75
C ASP A 785 4.68 -10.47 -39.82
N ASP A 786 5.18 -10.78 -41.02
CA ASP A 786 6.06 -11.93 -41.27
C ASP A 786 7.43 -11.77 -40.56
N LEU A 787 7.83 -10.55 -40.17
CA LEU A 787 9.08 -10.30 -39.46
C LEU A 787 9.18 -11.10 -38.14
N ARG A 788 8.04 -11.42 -37.51
CA ARG A 788 7.99 -12.24 -36.29
C ARG A 788 8.56 -13.65 -36.50
N THR A 789 8.49 -14.18 -37.72
CA THR A 789 9.01 -15.50 -38.05
C THR A 789 10.34 -15.41 -38.81
N THR A 790 10.58 -14.35 -39.57
CA THR A 790 11.78 -14.25 -40.42
C THR A 790 12.98 -13.59 -39.75
N PHE A 791 12.77 -12.62 -38.84
CA PHE A 791 13.88 -11.98 -38.13
C PHE A 791 14.59 -12.88 -37.11
N PRO A 792 13.92 -13.70 -36.29
CA PRO A 792 14.61 -14.58 -35.34
C PRO A 792 15.67 -15.51 -35.97
N PRO A 793 15.41 -16.25 -37.06
CA PRO A 793 16.44 -17.08 -37.68
C PRO A 793 17.59 -16.26 -38.29
N TYR A 794 17.31 -15.12 -38.93
CA TYR A 794 18.34 -14.19 -39.41
C TYR A 794 19.22 -13.65 -38.27
N MET A 795 18.59 -13.23 -37.17
CA MET A 795 19.29 -12.75 -35.98
C MET A 795 20.21 -13.83 -35.41
N VAL A 796 19.72 -15.05 -35.22
CA VAL A 796 20.53 -16.19 -34.75
C VAL A 796 21.69 -16.47 -35.70
N HIS A 797 21.46 -16.39 -37.01
CA HIS A 797 22.50 -16.53 -38.02
C HIS A 797 23.62 -15.49 -37.88
N LYS A 798 23.26 -14.20 -37.76
CA LYS A 798 24.23 -13.12 -37.58
C LYS A 798 24.95 -13.22 -36.24
N VAL A 799 24.24 -13.56 -35.16
CA VAL A 799 24.83 -13.82 -33.83
C VAL A 799 25.88 -14.93 -33.92
N LYS A 800 25.55 -16.09 -34.51
CA LYS A 800 26.49 -17.21 -34.71
C LYS A 800 27.72 -16.77 -35.51
N THR A 801 27.51 -16.02 -36.60
CA THR A 801 28.60 -15.52 -37.44
C THR A 801 29.53 -14.58 -36.68
N ILE A 802 29.00 -13.66 -35.86
CA ILE A 802 29.78 -12.72 -35.04
C ILE A 802 30.65 -13.45 -34.01
N VAL A 803 30.14 -14.53 -33.42
CA VAL A 803 30.92 -15.37 -32.47
C VAL A 803 31.77 -16.44 -33.15
N GLY A 804 31.85 -16.45 -34.49
CA GLY A 804 32.68 -17.41 -35.25
C GLY A 804 32.12 -18.83 -35.33
N LEU A 805 30.83 -19.03 -35.06
CA LEU A 805 30.14 -20.32 -35.22
C LEU A 805 29.58 -20.47 -36.62
N LYS A 806 29.57 -21.71 -37.14
CA LYS A 806 28.90 -22.04 -38.40
C LYS A 806 27.39 -21.86 -38.24
N SER A 807 26.76 -21.31 -39.29
CA SER A 807 25.32 -21.16 -39.36
C SER A 807 24.82 -21.56 -40.74
N GLU A 808 23.85 -22.47 -40.79
CA GLU A 808 23.12 -22.82 -42.01
C GLU A 808 21.90 -21.90 -42.08
N TYR A 809 22.00 -20.83 -42.86
CA TYR A 809 20.91 -19.90 -43.14
C TYR A 809 20.68 -19.88 -44.65
N THR A 810 19.49 -20.31 -45.08
CA THR A 810 19.08 -20.34 -46.49
C THR A 810 17.88 -19.42 -46.70
N ASN A 811 18.06 -18.43 -47.57
CA ASN A 811 17.15 -17.30 -47.81
C ASN A 811 15.83 -17.64 -48.55
N ALA A 812 15.37 -18.89 -48.51
CA ALA A 812 14.19 -19.31 -49.24
C ALA A 812 13.51 -20.51 -48.58
N GLN A 813 12.59 -20.26 -47.63
CA GLN A 813 11.52 -21.23 -47.40
C GLN A 813 10.44 -20.98 -48.46
N LYS A 814 10.34 -21.88 -49.44
CA LYS A 814 9.20 -21.90 -50.37
C LYS A 814 7.93 -22.12 -49.56
N LYS A 815 7.12 -21.07 -49.42
CA LYS A 815 5.82 -21.10 -48.74
C LYS A 815 4.97 -22.25 -49.29
N LEU A 816 4.42 -23.07 -48.39
CA LEU A 816 3.59 -24.21 -48.78
C LEU A 816 2.40 -23.75 -49.62
N LYS A 817 2.30 -24.25 -50.86
CA LYS A 817 1.21 -23.90 -51.78
C LYS A 817 0.86 -25.06 -52.71
N ILE A 818 -0.43 -25.26 -52.96
CA ILE A 818 -0.90 -26.12 -54.05
C ILE A 818 -0.94 -25.26 -55.32
N ASN A 819 -0.16 -25.64 -56.33
CA ASN A 819 -0.09 -24.94 -57.61
C ASN A 819 -1.24 -25.34 -58.54
N ASN A 820 -1.52 -26.64 -58.61
CA ASN A 820 -2.58 -27.17 -59.47
C ASN A 820 -3.00 -28.58 -59.02
N ILE A 821 -4.27 -28.91 -59.27
CA ILE A 821 -4.78 -30.28 -59.19
C ILE A 821 -5.34 -30.65 -60.56
N THR A 822 -4.82 -31.70 -61.16
CA THR A 822 -5.33 -32.27 -62.42
C THR A 822 -6.15 -33.51 -62.10
N LEU A 823 -7.36 -33.61 -62.66
CA LEU A 823 -8.24 -34.75 -62.50
C LEU A 823 -8.63 -35.29 -63.87
N ASN A 824 -8.34 -36.57 -64.12
CA ASN A 824 -8.58 -37.26 -65.38
C ASN A 824 -9.52 -38.44 -65.15
N MET A 825 -10.52 -38.61 -66.01
CA MET A 825 -11.36 -39.81 -66.03
C MET A 825 -10.58 -40.98 -66.64
N VAL A 826 -10.57 -42.13 -65.97
CA VAL A 826 -9.94 -43.37 -66.42
C VAL A 826 -11.01 -44.44 -66.57
N GLY A 827 -11.67 -44.48 -67.73
CA GLY A 827 -12.88 -45.26 -67.97
C GLY A 827 -14.15 -44.56 -67.46
N GLU A 828 -15.29 -45.25 -67.48
CA GLU A 828 -16.60 -44.65 -67.15
C GLU A 828 -16.80 -44.39 -65.64
N ASN A 829 -16.10 -45.15 -64.78
CA ASN A 829 -16.38 -45.24 -63.34
C ASN A 829 -15.15 -45.01 -62.46
N SER A 830 -14.11 -44.32 -62.94
CA SER A 830 -12.90 -44.04 -62.15
C SER A 830 -12.24 -42.73 -62.52
N VAL A 831 -11.66 -42.06 -61.51
CA VAL A 831 -10.87 -40.84 -61.66
C VAL A 831 -9.47 -41.04 -61.11
N GLU A 832 -8.51 -40.41 -61.77
CA GLU A 832 -7.14 -40.27 -61.28
C GLU A 832 -6.81 -38.79 -61.11
N LEU A 833 -6.34 -38.44 -59.92
CA LEU A 833 -6.01 -37.11 -59.48
C LEU A 833 -4.49 -37.01 -59.28
N GLN A 834 -3.89 -35.94 -59.79
CA GLN A 834 -2.51 -35.57 -59.51
C GLN A 834 -2.43 -34.15 -58.95
N CYS A 835 -1.78 -34.00 -57.79
CA CYS A 835 -1.56 -32.70 -57.13
C CYS A 835 -0.13 -32.22 -57.36
N LYS A 836 0.05 -31.00 -57.86
CA LYS A 836 1.35 -30.30 -57.91
C LYS A 836 1.37 -29.26 -56.79
N ALA A 837 2.29 -29.41 -55.83
CA ALA A 837 2.46 -28.51 -54.70
C ALA A 837 3.95 -28.17 -54.48
N GLU A 838 4.20 -27.01 -53.89
CA GLU A 838 5.52 -26.53 -53.47
C GLU A 838 5.61 -26.52 -51.95
N GLY A 839 6.74 -26.96 -51.41
CA GLY A 839 7.04 -26.99 -49.98
C GLY A 839 8.06 -28.10 -49.67
N THR A 840 8.41 -28.26 -48.39
CA THR A 840 9.42 -29.24 -47.93
C THR A 840 8.75 -30.46 -47.29
N GLY A 841 9.23 -31.67 -47.57
CA GLY A 841 8.73 -32.89 -46.92
C GLY A 841 7.23 -33.18 -47.11
N LEU A 842 6.68 -32.87 -48.30
CA LEU A 842 5.23 -32.86 -48.55
C LEU A 842 4.52 -34.20 -48.29
N LEU A 843 3.40 -34.13 -47.57
CA LEU A 843 2.46 -35.22 -47.38
C LEU A 843 1.05 -34.81 -47.83
N TYR A 844 0.31 -35.75 -48.42
CA TYR A 844 -0.97 -35.51 -49.09
C TYR A 844 -2.09 -36.37 -48.48
N ALA A 845 -3.24 -35.76 -48.21
CA ALA A 845 -4.47 -36.46 -47.80
C ALA A 845 -5.60 -36.15 -48.80
N TYR A 846 -6.50 -37.11 -49.04
CA TYR A 846 -7.53 -37.04 -50.09
C TYR A 846 -8.89 -37.39 -49.53
N TYR A 847 -9.83 -36.46 -49.62
CA TYR A 847 -11.18 -36.63 -49.08
C TYR A 847 -12.15 -36.58 -50.25
N VAL A 848 -12.87 -37.68 -50.47
CA VAL A 848 -13.86 -37.80 -51.56
C VAL A 848 -15.22 -37.41 -51.02
N PHE A 849 -15.85 -36.47 -51.71
CA PHE A 849 -17.20 -36.01 -51.41
C PHE A 849 -18.17 -36.50 -52.49
N LYS A 850 -19.37 -36.92 -52.09
CA LYS A 850 -20.51 -37.20 -52.95
C LYS A 850 -21.69 -36.39 -52.42
N ASP A 851 -22.32 -35.57 -53.26
CA ASP A 851 -23.47 -34.75 -52.88
C ASP A 851 -23.22 -33.90 -51.60
N LYS A 852 -21.96 -33.43 -51.44
CA LYS A 852 -21.41 -32.67 -50.29
C LYS A 852 -21.18 -33.45 -48.99
N GLU A 853 -21.43 -34.76 -48.97
CA GLU A 853 -21.05 -35.63 -47.84
C GLU A 853 -19.73 -36.35 -48.10
N ILE A 854 -18.92 -36.54 -47.05
CA ILE A 854 -17.65 -37.25 -47.16
C ILE A 854 -17.92 -38.76 -47.16
N ILE A 855 -17.51 -39.43 -48.22
CA ILE A 855 -17.69 -40.88 -48.36
C ILE A 855 -16.37 -41.64 -48.22
N GLU A 856 -15.22 -41.00 -48.44
CA GLU A 856 -13.90 -41.60 -48.24
C GLU A 856 -12.87 -40.59 -47.74
N LYS A 857 -11.99 -41.02 -46.83
CA LYS A 857 -10.86 -40.23 -46.33
C LYS A 857 -9.59 -41.07 -46.39
N VAL A 858 -8.57 -40.54 -47.05
CA VAL A 858 -7.22 -41.09 -47.05
C VAL A 858 -6.32 -40.18 -46.23
N SER A 859 -5.71 -40.76 -45.19
CA SER A 859 -4.72 -40.08 -44.35
C SER A 859 -3.46 -39.69 -45.11
N TYR A 860 -2.70 -38.76 -44.54
CA TYR A 860 -1.48 -38.21 -45.13
C TYR A 860 -0.48 -39.28 -45.59
N LYS A 861 -0.14 -39.27 -46.88
CA LYS A 861 0.85 -40.15 -47.53
C LYS A 861 1.80 -39.35 -48.42
N LYS A 862 2.96 -39.90 -48.75
CA LYS A 862 3.97 -39.23 -49.61
C LYS A 862 3.55 -39.13 -51.09
N ASN A 863 2.55 -39.91 -51.51
CA ASN A 863 2.15 -39.94 -52.90
C ASN A 863 1.21 -38.78 -53.25
N ALA A 864 1.60 -37.97 -54.23
CA ALA A 864 0.86 -36.83 -54.74
C ALA A 864 -0.27 -37.21 -55.72
N SER A 865 -0.41 -38.50 -56.05
CA SER A 865 -1.54 -39.04 -56.82
C SER A 865 -2.55 -39.83 -55.98
N PHE A 866 -3.80 -39.80 -56.44
CA PHE A 866 -4.92 -40.51 -55.84
C PHE A 866 -5.89 -41.00 -56.92
N LYS A 867 -6.29 -42.26 -56.83
CA LYS A 867 -7.26 -42.88 -57.75
C LYS A 867 -8.49 -43.29 -56.96
N TYR A 868 -9.66 -42.98 -57.49
CA TYR A 868 -10.95 -43.30 -56.90
C TYR A 868 -11.86 -43.95 -57.93
N SER A 869 -12.56 -45.01 -57.54
CA SER A 869 -13.43 -45.80 -58.41
C SER A 869 -14.76 -46.06 -57.70
N THR A 870 -15.88 -45.78 -58.36
CA THR A 870 -17.21 -46.01 -57.79
C THR A 870 -18.22 -46.38 -58.87
N LYS A 871 -19.23 -47.18 -58.52
CA LYS A 871 -20.37 -47.52 -59.39
C LYS A 871 -21.64 -46.74 -59.02
N GLU A 872 -21.55 -45.87 -58.02
CA GLU A 872 -22.68 -45.07 -57.57
C GLU A 872 -22.77 -43.77 -58.35
N THR A 873 -23.92 -43.52 -58.98
CA THR A 873 -24.25 -42.23 -59.59
C THR A 873 -24.34 -41.13 -58.53
N GLY A 874 -23.76 -39.97 -58.83
CA GLY A 874 -23.75 -38.79 -57.95
C GLY A 874 -22.81 -37.71 -58.46
N ASP A 875 -22.85 -36.52 -57.84
CA ASP A 875 -21.88 -35.44 -58.09
C ASP A 875 -20.74 -35.52 -57.08
N TYR A 876 -19.51 -35.66 -57.59
CA TYR A 876 -18.33 -35.89 -56.78
C TYR A 876 -17.34 -34.74 -56.89
N PHE A 877 -16.64 -34.44 -55.80
CA PHE A 877 -15.38 -33.69 -55.86
C PHE A 877 -14.40 -34.24 -54.82
N ILE A 878 -13.11 -34.02 -55.05
CA ILE A 878 -12.05 -34.47 -54.14
C ILE A 878 -11.38 -33.24 -53.55
N ARG A 879 -11.29 -33.17 -52.22
CA ARG A 879 -10.46 -32.18 -51.53
C ARG A 879 -9.09 -32.78 -51.25
N VAL A 880 -8.06 -32.11 -51.71
CA VAL A 880 -6.66 -32.47 -51.45
C VAL A 880 -6.13 -31.57 -50.34
N TYR A 881 -5.58 -32.18 -49.31
CA TYR A 881 -4.82 -31.50 -48.26
C TYR A 881 -3.34 -31.79 -48.47
N VAL A 882 -2.49 -30.76 -48.38
CA VAL A 882 -1.04 -30.91 -48.42
C VAL A 882 -0.48 -30.31 -47.15
N LYS A 883 0.45 -31.04 -46.52
CA LYS A 883 1.20 -30.55 -45.36
C LYS A 883 2.70 -30.67 -45.55
N ASP A 884 3.46 -29.76 -44.97
CA ASP A 884 4.93 -29.75 -45.03
C ASP A 884 5.56 -30.32 -43.74
N SER A 885 6.89 -30.34 -43.66
CA SER A 885 7.64 -30.80 -42.48
C SER A 885 7.50 -29.91 -41.25
N ASN A 886 6.95 -28.69 -41.39
CA ASN A 886 6.65 -27.77 -40.30
C ASN A 886 5.19 -27.90 -39.80
N ASP A 887 4.45 -28.89 -40.32
CA ASP A 887 3.02 -29.16 -40.09
C ASP A 887 2.08 -28.01 -40.53
N GLU A 888 2.55 -27.11 -41.41
CA GLU A 888 1.69 -26.17 -42.14
C GLU A 888 0.78 -26.94 -43.11
N LYS A 889 -0.46 -26.47 -43.32
CA LYS A 889 -1.48 -27.20 -44.09
C LYS A 889 -2.19 -26.27 -45.08
N VAL A 890 -2.33 -26.72 -46.31
CA VAL A 890 -3.13 -26.06 -47.36
C VAL A 890 -4.10 -27.07 -47.98
N ALA A 891 -5.23 -26.60 -48.48
CA ALA A 891 -6.22 -27.46 -49.11
C ALA A 891 -6.77 -26.85 -50.41
N MET A 892 -7.09 -27.70 -51.38
CA MET A 892 -7.72 -27.28 -52.63
C MET A 892 -8.69 -28.36 -53.12
N ASN A 893 -9.85 -27.93 -53.63
CA ASN A 893 -10.86 -28.82 -54.20
C ASN A 893 -10.60 -29.02 -55.69
N THR A 894 -10.91 -30.21 -56.21
CA THR A 894 -11.07 -30.42 -57.65
C THR A 894 -12.32 -29.70 -58.16
N LYS A 895 -12.45 -29.58 -59.48
CA LYS A 895 -13.76 -29.38 -60.11
C LYS A 895 -14.65 -30.60 -59.80
N SER A 896 -15.96 -30.38 -59.71
CA SER A 896 -16.92 -31.47 -59.57
C SER A 896 -16.97 -32.33 -60.83
N PHE A 897 -17.24 -33.62 -60.69
CA PHE A 897 -17.40 -34.59 -61.76
C PHE A 897 -18.55 -35.55 -61.45
N VAL A 898 -19.27 -35.95 -62.50
CA VAL A 898 -20.46 -36.81 -62.37
C VAL A 898 -20.11 -38.21 -62.85
N ILE A 899 -20.36 -39.22 -62.01
CA ILE A 899 -20.35 -40.62 -62.42
C ILE A 899 -21.75 -40.96 -62.92
N LYS A 900 -21.87 -41.41 -64.17
CA LYS A 900 -23.13 -41.82 -64.82
C LYS A 900 -23.16 -43.34 -64.91
N LYS A 901 -24.36 -43.92 -64.81
CA LYS A 901 -24.58 -45.37 -64.78
C LYS A 901 -24.24 -46.05 -66.09
#